data_AF-A0A672T1N8-F1
#
_entry.id   AF-A0A672T1N8-F1
#
_cell.length_a   1.000
_cell.length_b   1.000
_cell.length_c   1.000
_cell.angle_alpha   90.00
_cell.angle_beta   90.00
_cell.angle_gamma   90.00
#
_symmetry.space_group_name_H-M   'P 1'
#
loop_
_entity.id
_entity.type
_entity.pdbx_description
1 polymer ?
#
loop_
_entity_poly.entity_id
_entity_poly.type
_entity_poly.pdbx_seq_one_letter_code
_entity_poly.pdbx_strand_id
1 'polypeptide(L)'
;MDELQLFRGDTVLMKGKKRRETVCIVLSDDTCSDEKVRMNRVVRNNLRVRLGDVISIQPCPDVKYGKRIHVLPIDDTVEGITGNLFEVYLKPYFLEAYRPIRKGDIFLVRGGMRAVEFKVVETDPSPYCIVAPDTVIHCEGEPIKREVSRLTSVLNCHGLNWTKWACTMRMVFNEKCAIMFFILKHSDNSKFLFNFKLNGSHVFSQTHGEVERRIVSQLLTLMDGLKQRAHVIVMAATNRPNSIDPALRRFGRFDREVDIGIPDATGRLEILQIHTKNMKLADDVDLEQVANETHGHVGADLAALCSEAALQAIRKKMDLIDLEDETIDAEVMNSLAVTMDDFRWALSQSNPSALRETIVEVPNITWEDIGGLDDVKRELQELVQYPVEHPDKFLKFGMTPSKGVLFYGPPGCGKTLLAKAIANECQANFISIKGPELLTMWFGESEANVREIFDKARQAAPCVLFFDELDSIAKARGGNVGDGGGAADRVINQILTEMDGMSSKKNVFIIGATNRPDIIDPAILRPGRLDQLIYIPLPDEKSRIAILKANLRKSPISKDVDVDYLAKMTNGFSGADLTEICQRACKLAIRESIENEIRRERERQTNPSAMEVEEDDPVPEIRKDHFEEAMRFARRSVSDNDIRKYEMFAQTLQQSRGFGSFRFPSSNQGGSGPSQGSSGGGGGNIFNEDNEDDLYG
;
A
#
# COMPACT_ATOMS: atom_id res chain seq x y z
N MET A 1 -2.95 3.55 33.37
CA MET A 1 -4.03 4.33 34.03
C MET A 1 -4.20 3.86 35.47
N ASP A 2 -4.33 2.55 35.68
CA ASP A 2 -4.48 1.92 37.01
C ASP A 2 -3.35 2.29 37.99
N GLU A 3 -2.09 2.29 37.53
CA GLU A 3 -0.93 2.66 38.36
C GLU A 3 -1.01 4.11 38.87
N LEU A 4 -1.56 5.01 38.05
CA LEU A 4 -1.76 6.43 38.38
C LEU A 4 -3.11 6.69 39.07
N GLN A 5 -3.92 5.65 39.30
CA GLN A 5 -5.28 5.74 39.85
C GLN A 5 -6.17 6.72 39.08
N LEU A 6 -6.07 6.71 37.74
CA LEU A 6 -6.83 7.58 36.85
C LEU A 6 -7.94 6.80 36.13
N PHE A 7 -9.11 7.42 35.98
CA PHE A 7 -10.23 6.92 35.19
C PHE A 7 -10.37 7.66 33.86
N ARG A 8 -11.11 7.05 32.92
CA ARG A 8 -11.39 7.67 31.62
C ARG A 8 -12.22 8.94 31.82
N GLY A 9 -11.71 10.06 31.32
CA GLY A 9 -12.36 11.36 31.48
C GLY A 9 -11.82 12.19 32.66
N ASP A 10 -10.92 11.64 33.47
CA ASP A 10 -10.31 12.40 34.56
C ASP A 10 -9.45 13.55 34.02
N THR A 11 -9.46 14.64 34.77
CA THR A 11 -8.63 15.81 34.46
C THR A 11 -7.27 15.68 35.13
N VAL A 12 -6.22 15.85 34.35
CA VAL A 12 -4.83 15.71 34.80
C VAL A 12 -4.05 17.00 34.58
N LEU A 13 -3.19 17.33 35.55
CA LEU A 13 -2.21 18.39 35.45
C LEU A 13 -0.90 17.81 34.92
N MET A 14 -0.45 18.33 33.78
CA MET A 14 0.80 17.94 33.16
C MET A 14 1.84 19.03 33.39
N LYS A 15 3.04 18.66 33.83
CA LYS A 15 4.18 19.58 33.97
C LYS A 15 5.32 19.19 33.04
N GLY A 16 5.77 20.17 32.27
CA GLY A 16 6.82 20.04 31.28
C GLY A 16 8.08 20.83 31.65
N LYS A 17 8.82 21.26 30.63
CA LYS A 17 10.06 22.02 30.81
C LYS A 17 9.79 23.48 31.14
N LYS A 18 10.79 24.17 31.69
CA LYS A 18 10.71 25.60 32.07
C LYS A 18 9.54 25.93 33.00
N ARG A 19 9.16 25.00 33.89
CA ARG A 19 8.03 25.15 34.83
C ARG A 19 6.70 25.51 34.14
N ARG A 20 6.53 25.05 32.89
CA ARG A 20 5.26 25.18 32.16
C ARG A 20 4.36 24.01 32.54
N GLU A 21 3.10 24.32 32.79
CA GLU A 21 2.07 23.36 33.16
C GLU A 21 0.87 23.59 32.24
N THR A 22 0.10 22.53 31.97
CA THR A 22 -1.15 22.55 31.20
C THR A 22 -2.09 21.50 31.77
N VAL A 23 -3.38 21.67 31.53
CA VAL A 23 -4.42 20.76 32.04
C VAL A 23 -5.06 20.03 30.86
N CYS A 24 -5.25 18.73 30.97
CA CYS A 24 -5.77 17.88 29.90
C CYS A 24 -6.71 16.81 30.44
N ILE A 25 -7.54 16.24 29.57
CA ILE A 25 -8.36 15.05 29.88
C ILE A 25 -7.57 13.80 29.51
N VAL A 26 -7.59 12.80 30.36
CA VAL A 26 -6.96 11.50 30.10
C VAL A 26 -7.93 10.53 29.42
N LEU A 27 -7.42 9.78 28.46
CA LEU A 27 -8.13 8.72 27.74
C LEU A 27 -7.26 7.45 27.74
N SER A 28 -7.91 6.29 27.74
CA SER A 28 -7.25 5.00 27.55
C SER A 28 -6.89 4.80 26.07
N ASP A 29 -5.69 4.28 25.81
CA ASP A 29 -5.20 3.90 24.48
C ASP A 29 -4.40 2.60 24.60
N ASP A 30 -4.99 1.49 24.13
CA ASP A 30 -4.40 0.15 24.24
C ASP A 30 -3.15 -0.02 23.37
N THR A 31 -2.92 0.89 22.42
CA THR A 31 -1.73 0.87 21.55
C THR A 31 -0.52 1.56 22.16
N CYS A 32 -0.70 2.29 23.27
CA CYS A 32 0.36 3.06 23.90
C CYS A 32 1.09 2.21 24.95
N SER A 33 2.42 2.14 24.88
CA SER A 33 3.23 1.49 25.91
C SER A 33 3.18 2.25 27.23
N ASP A 34 3.23 1.54 28.36
CA ASP A 34 3.13 2.10 29.72
C ASP A 34 4.12 3.24 30.03
N GLU A 35 5.31 3.23 29.42
CA GLU A 35 6.34 4.26 29.59
C GLU A 35 6.09 5.56 28.80
N LYS A 36 5.04 5.61 27.96
CA LYS A 36 4.80 6.71 27.02
C LYS A 36 3.40 7.28 27.18
N VAL A 37 3.28 8.54 26.76
CA VAL A 37 1.99 9.26 26.76
C VAL A 37 1.78 9.89 25.39
N ARG A 38 0.66 9.56 24.76
CA ARG A 38 0.24 10.18 23.50
C ARG A 38 -0.39 11.54 23.80
N MET A 39 0.15 12.60 23.23
CA MET A 39 -0.38 13.96 23.38
C MET A 39 -0.30 14.75 22.08
N ASN A 40 -1.26 15.64 21.86
CA ASN A 40 -1.33 16.44 20.65
C ASN A 40 -0.16 17.45 20.57
N ARG A 41 0.16 17.93 19.36
CA ARG A 41 1.20 18.96 19.13
C ARG A 41 0.94 20.24 19.93
N VAL A 42 -0.33 20.61 20.10
CA VAL A 42 -0.77 21.77 20.88
C VAL A 42 -0.31 21.66 22.34
N VAL A 43 -0.57 20.52 22.99
CA VAL A 43 -0.16 20.24 24.38
C VAL A 43 1.36 20.29 24.53
N ARG A 44 2.10 19.71 23.58
CA ARG A 44 3.58 19.76 23.57
C ARG A 44 4.11 21.19 23.47
N ASN A 45 3.49 22.02 22.63
CA ASN A 45 3.87 23.42 22.46
C ASN A 45 3.64 24.22 23.76
N ASN A 46 2.53 23.99 24.46
CA ASN A 46 2.21 24.65 25.72
C ASN A 46 3.21 24.25 26.83
N LEU A 47 3.56 22.97 26.90
CA LEU A 47 4.55 22.43 27.84
C LEU A 47 6.02 22.71 27.46
N ARG A 48 6.27 23.23 26.25
CA ARG A 48 7.61 23.43 25.67
C ARG A 48 8.44 22.15 25.65
N VAL A 49 7.79 21.02 25.40
CA VAL A 49 8.41 19.70 25.31
C VAL A 49 8.46 19.20 23.86
N ARG A 50 9.41 18.31 23.58
CA ARG A 50 9.56 17.60 22.32
C ARG A 50 9.33 16.11 22.56
N LEU A 51 9.28 15.32 21.49
CA LEU A 51 9.12 13.87 21.62
C LEU A 51 10.37 13.26 22.24
N GLY A 52 10.15 12.30 23.13
CA GLY A 52 11.20 11.71 23.97
C GLY A 52 11.55 12.53 25.21
N ASP A 53 10.96 13.72 25.41
CA ASP A 53 11.12 14.44 26.67
C ASP A 53 10.25 13.83 27.76
N VAL A 54 10.78 13.82 28.98
CA VAL A 54 10.04 13.38 30.18
C VAL A 54 9.11 14.49 30.66
N ILE A 55 7.90 14.09 31.05
CA ILE A 55 6.87 14.95 31.66
C ILE A 55 6.40 14.31 32.97
N SER A 56 5.81 15.12 33.84
CA SER A 56 5.13 14.62 35.04
C SER A 56 3.62 14.81 34.91
N ILE A 57 2.85 13.80 35.32
CA ILE A 57 1.40 13.79 35.28
C ILE A 57 0.89 13.63 36.71
N GLN A 58 -0.08 14.46 37.09
CA GLN A 58 -0.70 14.45 38.41
C GLN A 58 -2.22 14.51 38.26
N PRO A 59 -3.00 13.69 38.99
CA PRO A 59 -4.45 13.84 39.03
C PRO A 59 -4.82 15.23 39.54
N CYS A 60 -5.81 15.85 38.92
CA CYS A 60 -6.27 17.20 39.25
C CYS A 60 -7.81 17.19 39.36
N PRO A 61 -8.38 16.66 40.46
CA PRO A 61 -9.83 16.59 40.63
C PRO A 61 -10.47 17.97 40.92
N ASP A 62 -9.68 18.95 41.38
CA ASP A 62 -10.18 20.27 41.84
C ASP A 62 -10.45 21.29 40.72
N VAL A 63 -10.66 20.84 39.47
CA VAL A 63 -10.89 21.76 38.35
C VAL A 63 -12.32 22.25 38.37
N LYS A 64 -12.48 23.55 38.66
CA LYS A 64 -13.76 24.23 38.73
C LYS A 64 -14.26 24.62 37.33
N TYR A 65 -15.58 24.72 37.19
CA TYR A 65 -16.19 25.33 36.01
C TYR A 65 -15.84 26.81 35.90
N GLY A 66 -15.56 27.25 34.67
CA GLY A 66 -15.25 28.63 34.35
C GLY A 66 -16.50 29.50 34.45
N LYS A 67 -16.37 30.66 35.07
CA LYS A 67 -17.37 31.74 35.00
C LYS A 67 -17.12 32.62 33.77
N ARG A 68 -15.85 32.99 33.58
CA ARG A 68 -15.41 33.88 32.48
C ARG A 68 -14.06 33.47 31.96
N ILE A 69 -13.88 33.52 30.64
CA ILE A 69 -12.61 33.24 29.98
C ILE A 69 -12.35 34.35 28.96
N HIS A 70 -11.13 34.87 28.94
CA HIS A 70 -10.68 35.82 27.92
C HIS A 70 -9.67 35.14 26.99
N VAL A 71 -10.03 35.04 25.72
CA VAL A 71 -9.20 34.47 24.65
C VAL A 71 -8.97 35.50 23.57
N LEU A 72 -7.75 35.56 23.04
CA LEU A 72 -7.42 36.43 21.92
C LEU A 72 -6.74 35.64 20.80
N PRO A 73 -7.04 35.93 19.52
CA PRO A 73 -6.36 35.30 18.40
C PRO A 73 -4.91 35.76 18.28
N ILE A 74 -4.09 34.95 17.61
CA ILE A 74 -2.73 35.33 17.21
C ILE A 74 -2.77 36.02 15.85
N ASP A 75 -2.10 37.17 15.74
CA ASP A 75 -2.08 38.06 14.57
C ASP A 75 -1.84 37.35 13.24
N ASP A 76 -0.81 36.51 13.18
CA ASP A 76 -0.41 35.80 11.95
C ASP A 76 -1.42 34.74 11.47
N THR A 77 -2.36 34.32 12.33
CA THR A 77 -3.37 33.31 11.96
C THR A 77 -4.71 33.91 11.53
N VAL A 78 -4.95 35.19 11.83
CA VAL A 78 -6.20 35.89 11.50
C VAL A 78 -6.06 36.90 10.35
N GLU A 79 -4.85 37.07 9.82
CA GLU A 79 -4.61 37.95 8.68
C GLU A 79 -5.49 37.55 7.47
N GLY A 80 -6.33 38.48 7.01
CA GLY A 80 -7.26 38.29 5.90
C GLY A 80 -8.61 37.62 6.25
N ILE A 81 -8.92 37.42 7.54
CA ILE A 81 -10.26 36.99 8.00
C ILE A 81 -10.92 38.15 8.74
N THR A 82 -12.16 38.45 8.37
CA THR A 82 -13.03 39.40 9.08
C THR A 82 -14.29 38.69 9.57
N GLY A 83 -15.09 39.37 10.39
CA GLY A 83 -16.33 38.80 10.95
C GLY A 83 -16.20 38.23 12.37
N ASN A 84 -17.24 37.53 12.83
CA ASN A 84 -17.35 37.09 14.22
C ASN A 84 -16.62 35.76 14.48
N LEU A 85 -15.34 35.85 14.85
CA LEU A 85 -14.50 34.68 15.17
C LEU A 85 -15.06 33.81 16.31
N PHE A 86 -15.86 34.40 17.21
CA PHE A 86 -16.43 33.66 18.33
C PHE A 86 -17.47 32.63 17.87
N GLU A 87 -18.46 33.05 17.06
CA GLU A 87 -19.52 32.17 16.57
C GLU A 87 -18.97 31.09 15.65
N VAL A 88 -18.00 31.44 14.79
CA VAL A 88 -17.48 30.52 13.78
C VAL A 88 -16.50 29.49 14.35
N TYR A 89 -15.57 29.92 15.20
CA TYR A 89 -14.49 29.05 15.71
C TYR A 89 -14.73 28.62 17.16
N LEU A 90 -14.89 29.56 18.08
CA LEU A 90 -14.86 29.25 19.52
C LEU A 90 -16.11 28.51 19.99
N LYS A 91 -17.29 28.90 19.52
CA LYS A 91 -18.56 28.29 19.90
C LYS A 91 -18.62 26.79 19.56
N PRO A 92 -18.40 26.34 18.31
CA PRO A 92 -18.39 24.90 18.01
C PRO A 92 -17.23 24.16 18.67
N TYR A 93 -16.11 24.83 18.98
CA TYR A 93 -14.97 24.19 19.65
C TYR A 93 -15.25 23.82 21.12
N PHE A 94 -16.01 24.67 21.83
CA PHE A 94 -16.35 24.47 23.24
C PHE A 94 -17.72 23.85 23.47
N LEU A 95 -18.59 23.79 22.45
CA LEU A 95 -19.93 23.20 22.54
C LEU A 95 -19.85 21.75 23.05
N GLU A 96 -20.49 21.50 24.20
CA GLU A 96 -20.62 20.19 24.88
C GLU A 96 -19.31 19.43 25.14
N ALA A 97 -18.16 20.11 25.03
CA ALA A 97 -16.86 19.44 25.06
C ALA A 97 -16.20 19.42 26.45
N TYR A 98 -16.69 20.23 27.40
CA TYR A 98 -16.18 20.34 28.78
C TYR A 98 -14.64 20.40 28.85
N ARG A 99 -14.02 21.18 27.94
CA ARG A 99 -12.56 21.18 27.78
C ARG A 99 -11.89 21.92 28.94
N PRO A 100 -10.89 21.33 29.62
CA PRO A 100 -10.07 22.07 30.56
C PRO A 100 -9.12 22.99 29.80
N ILE A 101 -9.00 24.23 30.28
CA ILE A 101 -8.05 25.20 29.76
C ILE A 101 -7.28 25.85 30.91
N ARG A 102 -6.11 26.38 30.59
CA ARG A 102 -5.24 27.07 31.55
C ARG A 102 -4.83 28.43 31.03
N LYS A 103 -4.70 29.40 31.94
CA LYS A 103 -4.15 30.73 31.64
C LYS A 103 -2.77 30.61 30.99
N GLY A 104 -2.62 31.23 29.82
CA GLY A 104 -1.41 31.25 29.02
C GLY A 104 -1.27 30.11 28.00
N ASP A 105 -2.22 29.16 27.95
CA ASP A 105 -2.21 28.09 26.95
C ASP A 105 -2.63 28.63 25.57
N ILE A 106 -2.08 28.01 24.53
CA ILE A 106 -2.47 28.24 23.14
C ILE A 106 -3.22 27.01 22.66
N PHE A 107 -4.33 27.20 21.96
CA PHE A 107 -5.07 26.14 21.31
C PHE A 107 -5.38 26.50 19.86
N LEU A 108 -5.55 25.48 19.03
CA LEU A 108 -5.79 25.62 17.59
C LEU A 108 -7.24 25.20 17.31
N VAL A 109 -7.99 26.07 16.66
CA VAL A 109 -9.34 25.77 16.16
C VAL A 109 -9.32 25.79 14.64
N ARG A 110 -10.01 24.83 14.02
CA ARG A 110 -10.12 24.73 12.56
C ARG A 110 -11.55 25.02 12.14
N GLY A 111 -11.70 25.76 11.06
CA GLY A 111 -12.99 26.18 10.54
C GLY A 111 -12.81 26.95 9.24
N GLY A 112 -13.73 26.75 8.29
CA GLY A 112 -13.74 27.46 7.01
C GLY A 112 -12.42 27.38 6.23
N MET A 113 -11.89 26.17 6.01
CA MET A 113 -10.63 25.93 5.25
C MET A 113 -9.35 26.53 5.89
N ARG A 114 -9.45 27.17 7.07
CA ARG A 114 -8.33 27.76 7.81
C ARG A 114 -8.22 27.24 9.23
N ALA A 115 -7.06 27.47 9.84
CA ALA A 115 -6.78 27.12 11.23
C ALA A 115 -6.30 28.35 11.98
N VAL A 116 -7.00 28.72 13.05
CA VAL A 116 -6.74 29.91 13.87
C VAL A 116 -6.21 29.49 15.23
N GLU A 117 -5.15 30.15 15.69
CA GLU A 117 -4.59 29.92 17.02
C GLU A 117 -5.12 30.98 18.00
N PHE A 118 -5.61 30.51 19.15
CA PHE A 118 -6.09 31.37 20.23
C PHE A 118 -5.24 31.17 21.47
N LYS A 119 -4.92 32.28 22.15
CA LYS A 119 -4.21 32.29 23.43
C LYS A 119 -5.20 32.63 24.54
N VAL A 120 -5.21 31.82 25.60
CA VAL A 120 -5.96 32.10 26.82
C VAL A 120 -5.22 33.17 27.61
N VAL A 121 -5.78 34.37 27.66
CA VAL A 121 -5.21 35.52 28.37
C VAL A 121 -5.55 35.45 29.85
N GLU A 122 -6.81 35.14 30.16
CA GLU A 122 -7.32 35.10 31.52
C GLU A 122 -8.42 34.05 31.68
N THR A 123 -8.52 33.49 32.88
CA THR A 123 -9.56 32.54 33.29
C THR A 123 -10.06 32.91 34.68
N ASP A 124 -11.37 32.83 34.90
CA ASP A 124 -12.01 32.91 36.21
C ASP A 124 -12.78 31.60 36.46
N PRO A 125 -12.32 30.71 37.35
CA PRO A 125 -11.17 30.86 38.26
C PRO A 125 -9.79 30.68 37.57
N SER A 126 -8.76 31.31 38.14
CA SER A 126 -7.35 31.18 37.74
C SER A 126 -6.63 30.16 38.64
N PRO A 127 -5.68 29.35 38.15
CA PRO A 127 -5.03 29.41 36.83
C PRO A 127 -5.62 28.51 35.74
N TYR A 128 -6.57 27.64 36.07
CA TYR A 128 -7.24 26.73 35.11
C TYR A 128 -8.71 26.56 35.46
N CYS A 129 -9.53 26.27 34.44
CA CYS A 129 -10.96 26.02 34.59
C CYS A 129 -11.47 25.11 33.46
N ILE A 130 -12.62 24.47 33.66
CA ILE A 130 -13.35 23.74 32.61
C ILE A 130 -14.35 24.67 31.95
N VAL A 131 -14.35 24.72 30.62
CA VAL A 131 -15.35 25.49 29.87
C VAL A 131 -16.65 24.69 29.83
N ALA A 132 -17.68 25.19 30.51
CA ALA A 132 -19.03 24.63 30.51
C ALA A 132 -19.98 25.52 29.68
N PRO A 133 -21.18 25.05 29.32
CA PRO A 133 -22.13 25.83 28.52
C PRO A 133 -22.55 27.18 29.14
N ASP A 134 -22.41 27.33 30.46
CA ASP A 134 -22.68 28.56 31.21
C ASP A 134 -21.49 29.52 31.31
N THR A 135 -20.30 29.11 30.85
CA THR A 135 -19.08 29.93 30.88
C THR A 135 -19.15 31.04 29.83
N VAL A 136 -18.94 32.29 30.25
CA VAL A 136 -18.91 33.44 29.33
C VAL A 136 -17.52 33.58 28.69
N ILE A 137 -17.46 33.53 27.36
CA ILE A 137 -16.21 33.62 26.59
C ILE A 137 -16.10 35.02 25.98
N HIS A 138 -15.06 35.75 26.35
CA HIS A 138 -14.76 37.08 25.81
C HIS A 138 -13.67 36.94 24.76
N CYS A 139 -13.91 37.47 23.55
CA CYS A 139 -12.97 37.48 22.43
C CYS A 139 -12.65 38.90 21.93
N GLU A 140 -13.05 39.94 22.69
CA GLU A 140 -12.83 41.34 22.32
C GLU A 140 -11.39 41.78 22.65
N GLY A 141 -10.69 42.32 21.64
CA GLY A 141 -9.35 42.88 21.76
C GLY A 141 -8.54 42.77 20.47
N GLU A 142 -7.41 43.48 20.42
CA GLU A 142 -6.47 43.35 19.29
C GLU A 142 -5.76 41.97 19.33
N PRO A 143 -5.50 41.35 18.16
CA PRO A 143 -4.74 40.12 18.07
C PRO A 143 -3.36 40.22 18.73
N ILE A 144 -2.95 39.15 19.39
CA ILE A 144 -1.67 39.11 20.10
C ILE A 144 -0.55 38.76 19.11
N LYS A 145 0.52 39.56 19.08
CA LYS A 145 1.73 39.22 18.34
C LYS A 145 2.44 38.01 18.93
N ARG A 146 2.89 37.09 18.08
CA ARG A 146 3.72 35.95 18.51
C ARG A 146 4.98 36.44 19.21
N GLU A 147 5.21 35.99 20.44
CA GLU A 147 6.53 36.09 21.08
C GLU A 147 7.53 35.33 20.19
N VAL A 148 8.49 36.05 19.60
CA VAL A 148 9.47 35.49 18.65
C VAL A 148 10.41 34.52 19.38
N SER A 149 9.94 33.30 19.62
CA SER A 149 10.81 32.14 19.72
C SER A 149 10.94 31.60 18.31
N ARG A 150 12.14 31.70 17.71
CA ARG A 150 12.53 31.00 16.48
C ARG A 150 12.34 29.48 16.69
N LEU A 151 11.11 29.03 16.57
CA LEU A 151 10.79 27.72 16.07
C LEU A 151 10.39 28.03 14.64
N THR A 152 11.38 27.93 13.74
CA THR A 152 11.10 27.50 12.38
C THR A 152 9.97 26.48 12.45
N SER A 153 9.00 26.59 11.55
CA SER A 153 7.97 25.61 11.26
C SER A 153 8.63 24.30 10.81
N VAL A 154 9.37 23.66 11.72
CA VAL A 154 9.86 22.31 11.62
C VAL A 154 8.65 21.48 11.92
N LEU A 155 7.98 21.05 10.86
CA LEU A 155 7.09 19.90 10.90
C LEU A 155 7.85 18.78 11.59
N ASN A 156 7.43 18.49 12.82
CA ASN A 156 8.15 17.61 13.73
C ASN A 156 7.51 16.22 13.58
N CYS A 157 8.05 15.42 12.66
CA CYS A 157 7.43 14.19 12.19
C CYS A 157 7.57 12.99 13.15
N HIS A 158 8.36 13.06 14.22
CA HIS A 158 8.59 11.89 15.08
C HIS A 158 7.25 11.34 15.65
N GLY A 159 7.08 10.02 15.64
CA GLY A 159 5.87 9.33 16.12
C GLY A 159 4.76 9.10 15.08
N LEU A 160 5.00 9.44 13.81
CA LEU A 160 4.13 9.09 12.69
C LEU A 160 4.62 7.78 12.05
N ASN A 161 3.70 6.93 11.60
CA ASN A 161 4.03 5.78 10.74
C ASN A 161 4.89 6.27 9.56
N TRP A 162 5.82 5.46 9.07
CA TRP A 162 6.82 5.88 8.07
C TRP A 162 6.19 6.53 6.82
N THR A 163 4.98 6.11 6.44
CA THR A 163 4.12 6.72 5.41
C THR A 163 3.82 8.21 5.68
N LYS A 164 3.36 8.56 6.87
CA LYS A 164 3.04 9.97 7.26
C LYS A 164 4.29 10.86 7.35
N TRP A 165 5.45 10.28 7.69
CA TRP A 165 6.76 10.97 7.60
C TRP A 165 7.13 11.30 6.15
N ALA A 166 6.96 10.33 5.26
CA ALA A 166 7.20 10.46 3.84
C ALA A 166 6.31 11.53 3.20
N CYS A 167 5.03 11.61 3.56
CA CYS A 167 4.12 12.67 3.07
C CYS A 167 4.61 14.07 3.45
N THR A 168 5.05 14.22 4.70
CA THR A 168 5.50 15.51 5.22
C THR A 168 6.85 15.94 4.61
N MET A 169 7.77 14.99 4.41
CA MET A 169 9.02 15.22 3.65
C MET A 169 8.73 15.52 2.18
N ARG A 170 7.77 14.84 1.55
CA ARG A 170 7.40 15.06 0.15
C ARG A 170 6.74 16.42 -0.07
N MET A 171 6.03 16.97 0.92
CA MET A 171 5.60 18.39 0.92
C MET A 171 6.77 19.38 0.96
N VAL A 172 7.91 19.01 1.56
CA VAL A 172 9.12 19.86 1.60
C VAL A 172 9.96 19.74 0.32
N PHE A 173 9.97 18.55 -0.31
CA PHE A 173 10.85 18.24 -1.45
C PHE A 173 10.18 18.27 -2.83
N ASN A 174 8.85 18.37 -2.91
CA ASN A 174 8.06 18.67 -4.12
C ASN A 174 8.48 17.93 -5.42
N GLU A 175 8.92 16.66 -5.34
CA GLU A 175 9.32 15.89 -6.51
C GLU A 175 8.87 14.41 -6.48
N LYS A 176 8.78 13.85 -7.70
CA LYS A 176 8.35 12.49 -8.03
C LYS A 176 9.44 11.49 -7.61
N CYS A 177 9.16 10.75 -6.54
CA CYS A 177 9.98 9.73 -5.88
C CYS A 177 11.28 10.33 -5.31
N ALA A 178 11.56 10.06 -4.03
CA ALA A 178 12.72 10.67 -3.38
C ALA A 178 13.38 9.64 -2.47
N ILE A 179 14.48 9.05 -2.94
CA ILE A 179 15.40 8.32 -2.07
C ILE A 179 16.15 9.35 -1.24
N MET A 180 16.11 9.17 0.07
CA MET A 180 16.82 10.02 1.02
C MET A 180 18.11 9.35 1.45
N PHE A 181 19.22 10.08 1.33
CA PHE A 181 20.54 9.67 1.78
C PHE A 181 20.86 10.33 3.13
N PHE A 182 21.36 9.55 4.09
CA PHE A 182 21.80 10.05 5.40
C PHE A 182 23.29 9.80 5.60
N ILE A 183 23.94 10.72 6.33
CA ILE A 183 25.20 10.47 7.05
C ILE A 183 24.83 10.23 8.53
N LEU A 184 25.13 9.04 9.08
CA LEU A 184 24.96 8.77 10.51
C LEU A 184 26.34 8.65 11.21
N LYS A 185 26.71 9.66 12.02
CA LYS A 185 27.76 9.52 13.03
C LYS A 185 27.13 9.65 14.42
N HIS A 186 27.05 8.54 15.16
CA HIS A 186 26.57 8.45 16.57
C HIS A 186 27.35 9.46 17.46
N SER A 187 26.76 10.17 18.43
CA SER A 187 26.11 9.65 19.64
C SER A 187 25.20 10.70 20.31
N ASP A 188 24.29 10.18 21.14
CA ASP A 188 23.24 10.76 21.98
C ASP A 188 23.23 12.26 22.29
N ASN A 189 22.02 12.80 22.11
CA ASN A 189 21.56 14.14 22.46
C ASN A 189 22.15 15.31 21.65
N SER A 190 21.24 16.22 21.29
CA SER A 190 21.45 17.55 20.67
C SER A 190 21.56 17.60 19.13
N LYS A 191 20.39 17.80 18.53
CA LYS A 191 20.08 18.47 17.26
C LYS A 191 21.12 19.50 16.75
N PHE A 192 21.57 19.32 15.51
CA PHE A 192 21.57 20.35 14.45
C PHE A 192 21.33 19.68 13.10
N LEU A 193 20.14 19.88 12.52
CA LEU A 193 19.87 19.60 11.10
C LEU A 193 20.31 20.85 10.35
N PHE A 194 21.37 20.77 9.55
CA PHE A 194 21.61 21.81 8.54
C PHE A 194 20.65 21.54 7.39
N ASN A 195 19.69 22.44 7.18
CA ASN A 195 18.74 22.37 6.08
C ASN A 195 19.46 22.84 4.80
N PHE A 196 20.26 21.96 4.19
CA PHE A 196 20.78 22.21 2.85
C PHE A 196 19.68 21.85 1.85
N LYS A 197 18.97 22.86 1.34
CA LYS A 197 18.09 22.71 0.19
C LYS A 197 18.95 22.62 -1.07
N LEU A 198 19.43 21.43 -1.39
CA LEU A 198 20.13 21.18 -2.65
C LEU A 198 19.09 20.88 -3.73
N ASN A 199 18.50 21.94 -4.28
CA ASN A 199 17.72 21.85 -5.52
C ASN A 199 18.71 21.62 -6.68
N GLY A 200 18.97 20.36 -7.03
CA GLY A 200 19.83 20.06 -8.18
C GLY A 200 20.35 18.63 -8.18
N SER A 201 19.52 17.67 -8.59
CA SER A 201 19.96 16.33 -8.98
C SER A 201 21.04 16.35 -10.09
N HIS A 202 21.09 17.43 -10.88
CA HIS A 202 22.15 17.67 -11.89
C HIS A 202 23.56 17.80 -11.31
N VAL A 203 23.72 18.42 -10.13
CA VAL A 203 25.05 18.71 -9.54
C VAL A 203 25.77 17.42 -9.11
N PHE A 204 25.02 16.37 -8.76
CA PHE A 204 25.56 15.10 -8.27
C PHE A 204 25.65 14.00 -9.33
N SER A 205 25.28 14.34 -10.57
CA SER A 205 25.24 13.38 -11.67
C SER A 205 26.60 13.15 -12.32
N GLN A 206 26.74 12.04 -13.08
CA GLN A 206 27.90 11.82 -13.96
C GLN A 206 27.97 12.94 -15.01
N THR A 207 28.68 14.00 -14.64
CA THR A 207 28.76 15.24 -15.40
C THR A 207 29.95 15.20 -16.35
N HIS A 208 29.74 15.76 -17.54
CA HIS A 208 30.77 15.89 -18.58
C HIS A 208 31.63 17.15 -18.37
N GLY A 209 31.19 18.09 -17.51
CA GLY A 209 31.89 19.33 -17.21
C GLY A 209 32.91 19.22 -16.06
N GLU A 210 34.11 19.77 -16.27
CA GLU A 210 35.19 19.79 -15.26
C GLU A 210 34.83 20.61 -14.00
N VAL A 211 34.06 21.68 -14.18
CA VAL A 211 33.58 22.54 -13.08
C VAL A 211 32.63 21.78 -12.15
N GLU A 212 31.72 20.98 -12.70
CA GLU A 212 30.76 20.19 -11.93
C GLU A 212 31.46 19.08 -11.13
N ARG A 213 32.44 18.41 -11.73
CA ARG A 213 33.30 17.43 -11.02
C ARG A 213 34.07 18.05 -9.84
N ARG A 214 34.51 19.31 -9.98
CA ARG A 214 35.17 20.03 -8.88
C ARG A 214 34.21 20.31 -7.73
N ILE A 215 32.96 20.65 -8.01
CA ILE A 215 31.92 20.87 -6.99
C ILE A 215 31.63 19.56 -6.24
N VAL A 216 31.48 18.44 -6.96
CA VAL A 216 31.31 17.11 -6.33
C VAL A 216 32.50 16.77 -5.44
N SER A 217 33.73 16.93 -5.95
CA SER A 217 34.96 16.67 -5.18
C SER A 217 35.07 17.55 -3.92
N GLN A 218 34.65 18.80 -4.01
CA GLN A 218 34.64 19.72 -2.88
C GLN A 218 33.60 19.28 -1.83
N LEU A 219 32.41 18.86 -2.25
CA LEU A 219 31.41 18.31 -1.33
C LEU A 219 31.95 17.04 -0.63
N LEU A 220 32.57 16.13 -1.38
CA LEU A 220 33.20 14.93 -0.81
C LEU A 220 34.21 15.29 0.28
N THR A 221 35.06 16.28 0.01
CA THR A 221 36.07 16.76 0.97
C THR A 221 35.41 17.38 2.21
N LEU A 222 34.32 18.13 2.04
CA LEU A 222 33.57 18.70 3.16
C LEU A 222 32.92 17.62 4.01
N MET A 223 32.36 16.56 3.40
CA MET A 223 31.74 15.46 4.13
C MET A 223 32.77 14.61 4.87
N ASP A 224 33.92 14.32 4.26
CA ASP A 224 35.04 13.63 4.91
C ASP A 224 35.62 14.49 6.06
N GLY A 225 35.61 15.81 5.90
CA GLY A 225 36.03 16.80 6.89
C GLY A 225 35.09 16.98 8.09
N LEU A 226 33.89 16.38 8.07
CA LEU A 226 32.97 16.38 9.21
C LEU A 226 33.54 15.53 10.35
N LYS A 227 34.18 16.20 11.32
CA LYS A 227 34.68 15.60 12.57
C LYS A 227 33.52 14.97 13.34
N GLN A 228 33.72 13.76 13.87
CA GLN A 228 32.72 13.00 14.66
C GLN A 228 32.13 13.76 15.86
N ARG A 229 32.77 14.84 16.33
CA ARG A 229 32.34 15.64 17.48
C ARG A 229 31.36 16.77 17.14
N ALA A 230 31.13 17.05 15.85
CA ALA A 230 30.10 18.01 15.45
C ALA A 230 28.76 17.28 15.34
N HIS A 231 27.77 17.69 16.13
CA HIS A 231 26.41 17.11 16.12
C HIS A 231 25.64 17.50 14.85
N VAL A 232 26.10 17.04 13.69
CA VAL A 232 25.58 17.42 12.37
C VAL A 232 25.21 16.16 11.59
N ILE A 233 23.98 16.13 11.08
CA ILE A 233 23.49 15.12 10.14
C ILE A 233 23.27 15.81 8.80
N VAL A 234 23.77 15.20 7.73
CA VAL A 234 23.51 15.63 6.35
C VAL A 234 22.46 14.71 5.76
N MET A 235 21.42 15.30 5.19
CA MET A 235 20.35 14.60 4.47
C MET A 235 20.33 15.12 3.03
N ALA A 236 20.23 14.23 2.05
CA ALA A 236 20.04 14.56 0.64
C ALA A 236 18.86 13.79 0.07
N ALA A 237 18.17 14.32 -0.94
CA ALA A 237 17.05 13.67 -1.60
C ALA A 237 17.29 13.63 -3.11
N THR A 238 16.97 12.51 -3.76
CA THR A 238 17.03 12.37 -5.23
C THR A 238 15.86 11.54 -5.74
N ASN A 239 15.38 11.84 -6.94
CA ASN A 239 14.47 11.00 -7.70
C ASN A 239 15.17 9.94 -8.56
N ARG A 240 16.49 10.04 -8.70
CA ARG A 240 17.32 9.12 -9.47
C ARG A 240 18.52 8.69 -8.63
N PRO A 241 18.45 7.56 -7.92
CA PRO A 241 19.57 7.07 -7.11
C PRO A 241 20.74 6.66 -8.02
N ASN A 242 20.42 6.12 -9.19
CA ASN A 242 21.39 5.62 -10.15
C ASN A 242 22.20 6.73 -10.83
N SER A 243 21.72 7.99 -10.80
CA SER A 243 22.49 9.11 -11.33
C SER A 243 23.53 9.64 -10.35
N ILE A 244 23.45 9.33 -9.06
CA ILE A 244 24.39 9.87 -8.06
C ILE A 244 25.77 9.25 -8.21
N ASP A 245 26.81 10.06 -8.07
CA ASP A 245 28.19 9.59 -8.01
C ASP A 245 28.36 8.49 -6.94
N PRO A 246 28.78 7.26 -7.32
CA PRO A 246 28.98 6.16 -6.38
C PRO A 246 29.94 6.49 -5.23
N ALA A 247 30.82 7.48 -5.37
CA ALA A 247 31.69 7.95 -4.31
C ALA A 247 30.92 8.59 -3.15
N LEU A 248 29.75 9.18 -3.40
CA LEU A 248 28.89 9.76 -2.36
C LEU A 248 28.22 8.66 -1.51
N ARG A 249 27.93 7.50 -2.10
CA ARG A 249 27.25 6.35 -1.47
C ARG A 249 28.18 5.48 -0.60
N ARG A 250 29.45 5.85 -0.47
CA ARG A 250 30.44 5.08 0.31
C ARG A 250 30.30 5.33 1.81
N PHE A 251 30.73 4.35 2.60
CA PHE A 251 30.77 4.47 4.07
C PHE A 251 31.51 5.73 4.54
N GLY A 252 30.95 6.41 5.54
CA GLY A 252 31.46 7.69 6.07
C GLY A 252 30.91 8.94 5.37
N ARG A 253 30.16 8.74 4.28
CA ARG A 253 29.41 9.72 3.51
C ARG A 253 27.93 9.31 3.55
N PHE A 254 27.21 9.27 2.44
CA PHE A 254 25.85 8.74 2.41
C PHE A 254 25.85 7.23 2.56
N ASP A 255 26.00 6.77 3.79
CA ASP A 255 26.10 5.37 4.16
C ASP A 255 24.75 4.72 4.46
N ARG A 256 23.69 5.52 4.45
CA ARG A 256 22.32 5.11 4.74
C ARG A 256 21.40 5.61 3.65
N GLU A 257 20.66 4.68 3.06
CA GLU A 257 19.69 4.95 2.01
C GLU A 257 18.31 4.56 2.53
N VAL A 258 17.34 5.43 2.28
CA VAL A 258 15.93 5.18 2.59
C VAL A 258 15.15 5.41 1.31
N ASP A 259 14.52 4.34 0.83
CA ASP A 259 13.60 4.42 -0.29
C ASP A 259 12.22 4.90 0.19
N ILE A 260 11.66 5.86 -0.53
CA ILE A 260 10.32 6.40 -0.27
C ILE A 260 9.48 6.13 -1.51
N GLY A 261 8.76 5.01 -1.44
CA GLY A 261 7.83 4.57 -2.48
C GLY A 261 6.56 5.42 -2.59
N ILE A 262 5.71 4.99 -3.51
CA ILE A 262 4.35 5.52 -3.69
C ILE A 262 3.48 5.02 -2.52
N PRO A 263 2.59 5.85 -1.96
CA PRO A 263 1.67 5.41 -0.91
C PRO A 263 0.69 4.34 -1.39
N ASP A 264 0.47 3.33 -0.56
CA ASP A 264 -0.58 2.33 -0.68
C ASP A 264 -1.97 2.94 -0.41
N ALA A 265 -3.05 2.18 -0.56
CA ALA A 265 -4.41 2.68 -0.33
C ALA A 265 -4.57 3.29 1.08
N THR A 266 -4.04 2.62 2.10
CA THR A 266 -4.03 3.12 3.49
C THR A 266 -3.24 4.42 3.62
N GLY A 267 -2.05 4.47 3.06
CA GLY A 267 -1.21 5.67 3.04
C GLY A 267 -1.87 6.84 2.29
N ARG A 268 -2.59 6.57 1.20
CA ARG A 268 -3.36 7.59 0.47
C ARG A 268 -4.52 8.12 1.30
N LEU A 269 -5.25 7.25 2.02
CA LEU A 269 -6.27 7.66 2.97
C LEU A 269 -5.68 8.56 4.07
N GLU A 270 -4.53 8.17 4.63
CA GLU A 270 -3.82 8.98 5.62
C GLU A 270 -3.44 10.37 5.10
N ILE A 271 -3.03 10.47 3.83
CA ILE A 271 -2.70 11.73 3.16
C ILE A 271 -3.95 12.58 2.96
N LEU A 272 -5.01 12.00 2.41
CA LEU A 272 -6.29 12.68 2.20
C LEU A 272 -6.82 13.22 3.52
N GLN A 273 -6.79 12.41 4.59
CA GLN A 273 -7.15 12.83 5.94
C GLN A 273 -6.28 13.96 6.48
N ILE A 274 -5.06 14.17 6.00
CA ILE A 274 -4.19 15.30 6.40
C ILE A 274 -4.59 16.57 5.66
N HIS A 275 -4.79 16.49 4.34
CA HIS A 275 -5.11 17.65 3.52
C HIS A 275 -6.54 18.15 3.74
N THR A 276 -7.45 17.26 4.08
CA THR A 276 -8.85 17.62 4.41
C THR A 276 -9.04 18.12 5.83
N LYS A 277 -8.02 18.11 6.72
CA LYS A 277 -8.18 18.51 8.15
C LYS A 277 -8.71 19.91 8.36
N ASN A 278 -8.40 20.83 7.46
CA ASN A 278 -8.83 22.21 7.55
C ASN A 278 -10.12 22.44 6.76
N MET A 279 -10.48 21.53 5.84
CA MET A 279 -11.64 21.63 4.98
C MET A 279 -12.88 21.17 5.74
N LYS A 280 -14.01 21.82 5.48
CA LYS A 280 -15.31 21.31 5.94
C LYS A 280 -15.81 20.33 4.89
N LEU A 281 -15.85 19.05 5.24
CA LEU A 281 -16.39 18.01 4.37
C LEU A 281 -17.90 17.90 4.63
N ALA A 282 -18.66 17.61 3.58
CA ALA A 282 -20.05 17.18 3.69
C ALA A 282 -20.13 15.71 4.11
N ASP A 283 -21.30 15.29 4.61
CA ASP A 283 -21.51 13.95 5.17
C ASP A 283 -21.46 12.83 4.11
N ASP A 284 -21.58 13.18 2.82
CA ASP A 284 -21.50 12.28 1.67
C ASP A 284 -20.06 11.91 1.26
N VAL A 285 -19.05 12.60 1.82
CA VAL A 285 -17.65 12.42 1.42
C VAL A 285 -17.06 11.15 2.04
N ASP A 286 -16.79 10.16 1.20
CA ASP A 286 -16.04 8.97 1.56
C ASP A 286 -14.57 9.06 1.07
N LEU A 287 -13.66 9.39 1.99
CA LEU A 287 -12.23 9.47 1.70
C LEU A 287 -11.59 8.10 1.43
N GLU A 288 -12.17 7.01 1.92
CA GLU A 288 -11.68 5.65 1.67
C GLU A 288 -11.94 5.26 0.21
N GLN A 289 -13.13 5.58 -0.30
CA GLN A 289 -13.42 5.45 -1.72
C GLN A 289 -12.43 6.24 -2.59
N VAL A 290 -12.19 7.52 -2.26
CA VAL A 290 -11.21 8.36 -2.98
C VAL A 290 -9.81 7.75 -2.92
N ALA A 291 -9.38 7.19 -1.78
CA ALA A 291 -8.08 6.54 -1.65
C ALA A 291 -7.94 5.30 -2.55
N ASN A 292 -9.02 4.53 -2.72
CA ASN A 292 -9.05 3.35 -3.59
C ASN A 292 -9.05 3.72 -5.08
N GLU A 293 -9.73 4.80 -5.46
CA GLU A 293 -9.80 5.28 -6.85
C GLU A 293 -8.51 6.01 -7.29
N THR A 294 -7.77 6.61 -6.36
CA THR A 294 -6.52 7.36 -6.61
C THR A 294 -5.28 6.47 -6.75
N HIS A 295 -5.38 5.36 -7.49
CA HIS A 295 -4.24 4.48 -7.72
C HIS A 295 -3.07 5.21 -8.41
N GLY A 296 -1.84 4.93 -7.98
CA GLY A 296 -0.63 5.57 -8.52
C GLY A 296 -0.47 7.07 -8.20
N HIS A 297 -1.36 7.65 -7.39
CA HIS A 297 -1.23 9.04 -6.95
C HIS A 297 -0.18 9.16 -5.84
N VAL A 298 0.65 10.19 -5.95
CA VAL A 298 1.63 10.53 -4.91
C VAL A 298 1.05 11.56 -3.95
N GLY A 299 1.72 11.79 -2.81
CA GLY A 299 1.23 12.78 -1.82
C GLY A 299 1.00 14.19 -2.39
N ALA A 300 1.79 14.61 -3.38
CA ALA A 300 1.58 15.89 -4.07
C ALA A 300 0.34 15.86 -4.98
N ASP A 301 0.08 14.76 -5.68
CA ASP A 301 -1.11 14.61 -6.52
C ASP A 301 -2.38 14.63 -5.66
N LEU A 302 -2.36 13.96 -4.49
CA LEU A 302 -3.48 13.97 -3.54
C LEU A 302 -3.69 15.34 -2.88
N ALA A 303 -2.61 16.09 -2.61
CA ALA A 303 -2.70 17.46 -2.14
C ALA A 303 -3.34 18.38 -3.18
N ALA A 304 -2.93 18.24 -4.44
CA ALA A 304 -3.52 18.96 -5.57
C ALA A 304 -5.00 18.56 -5.76
N LEU A 305 -5.33 17.27 -5.67
CA LEU A 305 -6.70 16.77 -5.74
C LEU A 305 -7.60 17.42 -4.68
N CYS A 306 -7.15 17.46 -3.42
CA CYS A 306 -7.90 18.12 -2.34
C CYS A 306 -8.04 19.63 -2.59
N SER A 307 -7.01 20.27 -3.14
CA SER A 307 -7.02 21.70 -3.45
C SER A 307 -7.99 22.03 -4.59
N GLU A 308 -8.01 21.21 -5.64
CA GLU A 308 -8.97 21.34 -6.76
C GLU A 308 -10.40 21.07 -6.31
N ALA A 309 -10.64 20.07 -5.45
CA ALA A 309 -11.96 19.84 -4.85
C ALA A 309 -12.43 21.05 -4.01
N ALA A 310 -11.52 21.63 -3.21
CA ALA A 310 -11.81 22.85 -2.45
C ALA A 310 -12.14 24.04 -3.37
N LEU A 311 -11.33 24.26 -4.41
CA LEU A 311 -11.53 25.30 -5.40
C LEU A 311 -12.83 25.11 -6.17
N GLN A 312 -13.22 23.88 -6.47
CA GLN A 312 -14.47 23.57 -7.14
C GLN A 312 -15.68 23.92 -6.26
N ALA A 313 -15.62 23.60 -4.96
CA ALA A 313 -16.65 24.00 -4.01
C ALA A 313 -16.76 25.53 -3.90
N ILE A 314 -15.62 26.25 -3.93
CA ILE A 314 -15.58 27.71 -3.97
C ILE A 314 -16.20 28.23 -5.27
N ARG A 315 -15.81 27.69 -6.43
CA ARG A 315 -16.35 28.08 -7.76
C ARG A 315 -17.86 27.98 -7.84
N LYS A 316 -18.45 26.92 -7.29
CA LYS A 316 -19.91 26.73 -7.22
C LYS A 316 -20.64 27.79 -6.40
N LYS A 317 -19.94 28.45 -5.46
CA LYS A 317 -20.50 29.49 -4.59
C LYS A 317 -19.84 30.86 -4.80
N MET A 318 -19.17 31.08 -5.93
CA MET A 318 -18.53 32.36 -6.25
C MET A 318 -19.52 33.52 -6.35
N ASP A 319 -20.77 33.25 -6.72
CA ASP A 319 -21.83 34.28 -6.79
C ASP A 319 -22.16 34.90 -5.42
N LEU A 320 -21.75 34.27 -4.31
CA LEU A 320 -21.94 34.74 -2.94
C LEU A 320 -20.72 35.47 -2.38
N ILE A 321 -19.59 35.47 -3.10
CA ILE A 321 -18.32 36.05 -2.65
C ILE A 321 -18.07 37.31 -3.48
N ASP A 322 -18.01 38.47 -2.83
CA ASP A 322 -17.59 39.70 -3.49
C ASP A 322 -16.07 39.66 -3.72
N LEU A 323 -15.65 39.72 -4.98
CA LEU A 323 -14.24 39.69 -5.38
C LEU A 323 -13.53 41.04 -5.15
N GLU A 324 -14.29 42.10 -4.86
CA GLU A 324 -13.75 43.44 -4.59
C GLU A 324 -13.25 43.60 -3.14
N ASP A 325 -13.68 42.73 -2.23
CA ASP A 325 -13.23 42.73 -0.83
C ASP A 325 -11.91 41.97 -0.64
N GLU A 326 -10.91 42.62 -0.04
CA GLU A 326 -9.62 42.01 0.32
C GLU A 326 -9.73 40.99 1.49
N THR A 327 -10.90 40.92 2.14
CA THR A 327 -11.13 40.06 3.32
C THR A 327 -12.40 39.23 3.14
N ILE A 328 -12.34 37.95 3.51
CA ILE A 328 -13.50 37.06 3.45
C ILE A 328 -14.07 36.89 4.87
N ASP A 329 -15.40 36.99 4.99
CA ASP A 329 -16.10 36.73 6.24
C ASP A 329 -15.96 35.24 6.64
N ALA A 330 -15.60 35.02 7.91
CA ALA A 330 -15.53 33.72 8.53
C ALA A 330 -16.84 32.91 8.41
N GLU A 331 -18.00 33.56 8.44
CA GLU A 331 -19.30 32.88 8.35
C GLU A 331 -19.53 32.27 6.96
N VAL A 332 -19.22 33.02 5.90
CA VAL A 332 -19.29 32.55 4.51
C VAL A 332 -18.34 31.37 4.32
N MET A 333 -17.11 31.47 4.84
CA MET A 333 -16.12 30.39 4.79
C MET A 333 -16.59 29.11 5.50
N ASN A 334 -17.32 29.23 6.61
CA ASN A 334 -17.85 28.06 7.33
C ASN A 334 -19.06 27.42 6.63
N SER A 335 -19.76 28.16 5.77
CA SER A 335 -20.86 27.63 4.95
C SER A 335 -20.38 26.87 3.70
N LEU A 336 -19.09 26.99 3.36
CA LEU A 336 -18.47 26.26 2.26
C LEU A 336 -18.12 24.83 2.71
N ALA A 337 -19.01 23.89 2.39
CA ALA A 337 -18.76 22.47 2.52
C ALA A 337 -18.33 21.88 1.17
N VAL A 338 -17.34 21.00 1.19
CA VAL A 338 -16.85 20.26 0.02
C VAL A 338 -17.59 18.93 -0.05
N THR A 339 -18.21 18.66 -1.19
CA THR A 339 -19.06 17.48 -1.44
C THR A 339 -18.30 16.36 -2.14
N MET A 340 -18.87 15.15 -2.17
CA MET A 340 -18.25 14.03 -2.89
C MET A 340 -18.15 14.28 -4.40
N ASP A 341 -19.11 15.02 -4.96
CA ASP A 341 -19.09 15.40 -6.37
C ASP A 341 -17.94 16.36 -6.72
N ASP A 342 -17.49 17.19 -5.78
CA ASP A 342 -16.30 18.02 -5.96
C ASP A 342 -15.03 17.16 -6.07
N PHE A 343 -14.94 16.10 -5.25
CA PHE A 343 -13.86 15.11 -5.34
C PHE A 343 -13.92 14.31 -6.64
N ARG A 344 -15.10 13.85 -7.08
CA ARG A 344 -15.25 13.15 -8.37
C ARG A 344 -14.88 14.04 -9.55
N TRP A 345 -15.27 15.32 -9.51
CA TRP A 345 -14.86 16.29 -10.51
C TRP A 345 -13.34 16.47 -10.53
N ALA A 346 -12.71 16.65 -9.36
CA ALA A 346 -11.27 16.79 -9.25
C ALA A 346 -10.53 15.54 -9.74
N LEU A 347 -11.06 14.33 -9.47
CA LEU A 347 -10.51 13.06 -9.96
C LEU A 347 -10.51 13.02 -11.49
N SER A 348 -11.56 13.50 -12.14
CA SER A 348 -11.64 13.56 -13.61
C SER A 348 -10.59 14.47 -14.26
N GLN A 349 -10.10 15.46 -13.51
CA GLN A 349 -9.07 16.40 -13.97
C GLN A 349 -7.66 15.97 -13.56
N SER A 350 -7.54 15.08 -12.57
CA SER A 350 -6.26 14.65 -12.03
C SER A 350 -5.56 13.64 -12.93
N ASN A 351 -4.26 13.85 -13.15
CA ASN A 351 -3.40 12.89 -13.83
C ASN A 351 -2.36 12.37 -12.84
N PRO A 352 -2.36 11.07 -12.49
CA PRO A 352 -1.40 10.50 -11.56
C PRO A 352 0.03 10.58 -12.09
N SER A 353 0.95 10.99 -11.22
CA SER A 353 2.34 11.20 -11.59
C SER A 353 3.15 9.92 -11.74
N ALA A 354 2.71 8.78 -11.18
CA ALA A 354 3.52 7.58 -10.99
C ALA A 354 2.94 6.28 -11.61
N LEU A 355 2.02 6.39 -12.58
CA LEU A 355 1.41 5.23 -13.28
C LEU A 355 2.40 4.23 -13.91
N ARG A 356 3.65 4.62 -14.17
CA ARG A 356 4.65 3.78 -14.87
C ARG A 356 5.59 3.01 -13.95
N GLU A 357 5.54 3.21 -12.63
CA GLU A 357 6.41 2.50 -11.70
C GLU A 357 5.82 1.15 -11.32
N THR A 358 6.67 0.16 -11.05
CA THR A 358 6.24 -1.12 -10.49
C THR A 358 5.76 -0.91 -9.06
N ILE A 359 4.45 -1.02 -8.87
CA ILE A 359 3.79 -0.73 -7.59
C ILE A 359 3.94 -1.92 -6.67
N VAL A 360 4.32 -1.64 -5.42
CA VAL A 360 4.37 -2.59 -4.33
C VAL A 360 3.11 -2.35 -3.50
N GLU A 361 2.17 -3.30 -3.51
CA GLU A 361 0.96 -3.20 -2.69
C GLU A 361 0.54 -4.57 -2.16
N VAL A 362 -0.20 -4.60 -1.06
CA VAL A 362 -0.87 -5.82 -0.61
C VAL A 362 -2.17 -5.94 -1.43
N PRO A 363 -2.37 -7.04 -2.20
CA PRO A 363 -3.58 -7.21 -2.99
C PRO A 363 -4.80 -7.30 -2.09
N ASN A 364 -5.98 -6.97 -2.61
CA ASN A 364 -7.26 -7.05 -1.89
C ASN A 364 -8.04 -8.35 -2.17
N ILE A 365 -7.46 -9.28 -2.92
CA ILE A 365 -8.10 -10.54 -3.33
C ILE A 365 -7.90 -11.57 -2.23
N THR A 366 -8.98 -12.22 -1.80
CA THR A 366 -8.97 -13.24 -0.75
C THR A 366 -9.19 -14.65 -1.32
N TRP A 367 -9.04 -15.69 -0.51
CA TRP A 367 -9.38 -17.07 -0.91
C TRP A 367 -10.85 -17.27 -1.26
N GLU A 368 -11.74 -16.43 -0.73
CA GLU A 368 -13.17 -16.46 -1.01
C GLU A 368 -13.52 -15.95 -2.42
N ASP A 369 -12.66 -15.09 -2.98
CA ASP A 369 -12.82 -14.58 -4.35
C ASP A 369 -12.42 -15.63 -5.41
N ILE A 370 -11.85 -16.76 -4.99
CA ILE A 370 -11.38 -17.84 -5.87
C ILE A 370 -12.18 -19.11 -5.58
N GLY A 371 -13.03 -19.52 -6.51
CA GLY A 371 -13.79 -20.76 -6.39
C GLY A 371 -12.96 -22.02 -6.71
N GLY A 372 -13.00 -23.02 -5.82
CA GLY A 372 -12.37 -24.32 -6.01
C GLY A 372 -10.85 -24.33 -5.80
N LEU A 373 -10.17 -25.32 -6.42
CA LEU A 373 -8.71 -25.52 -6.35
C LEU A 373 -8.16 -25.71 -4.92
N ASP A 374 -8.94 -26.33 -4.03
CA ASP A 374 -8.61 -26.41 -2.59
C ASP A 374 -7.28 -27.11 -2.31
N ASP A 375 -6.92 -28.12 -3.11
CA ASP A 375 -5.62 -28.81 -2.99
C ASP A 375 -4.46 -27.87 -3.35
N VAL A 376 -4.61 -27.05 -4.39
CA VAL A 376 -3.60 -26.07 -4.81
C VAL A 376 -3.48 -24.95 -3.77
N LYS A 377 -4.60 -24.52 -3.17
CA LYS A 377 -4.59 -23.53 -2.07
C LYS A 377 -3.80 -24.06 -0.89
N ARG A 378 -4.06 -25.30 -0.47
CA ARG A 378 -3.33 -25.96 0.63
C ARG A 378 -1.84 -26.10 0.33
N GLU A 379 -1.48 -26.52 -0.88
CA GLU A 379 -0.08 -26.61 -1.32
C GLU A 379 0.62 -25.24 -1.27
N LEU A 380 -0.06 -24.17 -1.69
CA LEU A 380 0.49 -22.80 -1.61
C LEU A 380 0.66 -22.30 -0.18
N GLN A 381 -0.25 -22.62 0.74
CA GLN A 381 -0.10 -22.30 2.15
C GLN A 381 1.14 -22.99 2.74
N GLU A 382 1.37 -24.26 2.39
CA GLU A 382 2.56 -25.00 2.82
C GLU A 382 3.86 -24.41 2.29
N LEU A 383 3.87 -23.95 1.03
CA LEU A 383 5.06 -23.43 0.36
C LEU A 383 5.40 -21.98 0.72
N VAL A 384 4.39 -21.13 0.95
CA VAL A 384 4.57 -19.69 1.14
C VAL A 384 4.23 -19.24 2.56
N GLN A 385 3.09 -19.64 3.10
CA GLN A 385 2.62 -19.17 4.41
C GLN A 385 3.41 -19.80 5.57
N TYR A 386 3.61 -21.12 5.55
CA TYR A 386 4.28 -21.81 6.66
C TYR A 386 5.73 -21.36 6.89
N PRO A 387 6.57 -21.11 5.87
CA PRO A 387 7.90 -20.56 6.08
C PRO A 387 7.92 -19.17 6.71
N VAL A 388 6.87 -18.36 6.47
CA VAL A 388 6.75 -17.01 7.02
C VAL A 388 6.26 -17.05 8.46
N GLU A 389 5.22 -17.83 8.75
CA GLU A 389 4.60 -17.89 10.08
C GLU A 389 5.34 -18.80 11.07
N HIS A 390 6.06 -19.81 10.57
CA HIS A 390 6.70 -20.84 11.39
C HIS A 390 8.17 -21.14 10.99
N PRO A 391 9.06 -20.14 10.98
CA PRO A 391 10.47 -20.34 10.59
C PRO A 391 11.23 -21.26 11.56
N ASP A 392 10.82 -21.32 12.83
CA ASP A 392 11.39 -22.19 13.87
C ASP A 392 11.25 -23.68 13.54
N LYS A 393 10.11 -24.07 12.95
CA LYS A 393 9.88 -25.46 12.51
C LYS A 393 10.88 -25.84 11.42
N PHE A 394 11.07 -25.01 10.40
CA PHE A 394 12.02 -25.27 9.31
C PHE A 394 13.47 -25.38 9.82
N LEU A 395 13.87 -24.49 10.73
CA LEU A 395 15.19 -24.55 11.36
C LEU A 395 15.39 -25.84 12.16
N LYS A 396 14.39 -26.28 12.92
CA LYS A 396 14.45 -27.52 13.71
C LYS A 396 14.61 -28.76 12.83
N PHE A 397 13.95 -28.79 11.67
CA PHE A 397 14.06 -29.89 10.70
C PHE A 397 15.25 -29.72 9.73
N GLY A 398 16.04 -28.66 9.85
CA GLY A 398 17.21 -28.41 8.98
C GLY A 398 16.84 -28.21 7.51
N MET A 399 15.59 -27.86 7.22
CA MET A 399 15.09 -27.69 5.85
C MET A 399 15.05 -26.21 5.48
N THR A 400 15.55 -25.88 4.29
CA THR A 400 15.34 -24.56 3.69
C THR A 400 14.08 -24.56 2.86
N PRO A 401 13.18 -23.56 3.00
CA PRO A 401 11.99 -23.47 2.16
C PRO A 401 12.35 -23.29 0.68
N SER A 402 11.50 -23.81 -0.21
CA SER A 402 11.62 -23.60 -1.65
C SER A 402 11.45 -22.12 -2.00
N LYS A 403 12.27 -21.61 -2.91
CA LYS A 403 12.30 -20.18 -3.23
C LYS A 403 11.28 -19.76 -4.28
N GLY A 404 10.83 -20.70 -5.11
CA GLY A 404 9.93 -20.35 -6.20
C GLY A 404 9.02 -21.44 -6.71
N VAL A 405 7.88 -20.96 -7.21
CA VAL A 405 6.76 -21.76 -7.72
C VAL A 405 6.49 -21.36 -9.15
N LEU A 406 6.25 -22.32 -10.04
CA LEU A 406 5.73 -22.08 -11.38
C LEU A 406 4.31 -22.63 -11.48
N PHE A 407 3.36 -21.72 -11.71
CA PHE A 407 2.02 -22.01 -12.14
C PHE A 407 1.98 -22.28 -13.63
N TYR A 408 1.44 -23.44 -14.00
CA TYR A 408 1.17 -23.77 -15.39
C TYR A 408 -0.21 -24.39 -15.56
N GLY A 409 -0.82 -24.13 -16.71
CA GLY A 409 -2.13 -24.66 -17.04
C GLY A 409 -2.85 -23.81 -18.08
N PRO A 410 -4.06 -24.22 -18.49
CA PRO A 410 -4.86 -23.49 -19.46
C PRO A 410 -5.08 -22.00 -19.09
N PRO A 411 -5.25 -21.12 -20.09
CA PRO A 411 -5.57 -19.72 -19.86
C PRO A 411 -6.91 -19.57 -19.12
N GLY A 412 -7.08 -18.48 -18.38
CA GLY A 412 -8.34 -18.15 -17.73
C GLY A 412 -8.71 -19.00 -16.50
N CYS A 413 -7.78 -19.74 -15.92
CA CYS A 413 -8.04 -20.60 -14.75
C CYS A 413 -7.60 -19.99 -13.40
N GLY A 414 -7.41 -18.67 -13.34
CA GLY A 414 -7.16 -17.97 -12.08
C GLY A 414 -5.72 -17.98 -11.55
N LYS A 415 -4.70 -18.28 -12.38
CA LYS A 415 -3.27 -18.26 -11.96
C LYS A 415 -2.86 -16.93 -11.32
N THR A 416 -3.19 -15.81 -11.97
CA THR A 416 -2.93 -14.45 -11.48
C THR A 416 -3.73 -14.13 -10.21
N LEU A 417 -4.97 -14.64 -10.10
CA LEU A 417 -5.81 -14.44 -8.91
C LEU A 417 -5.24 -15.20 -7.71
N LEU A 418 -4.81 -16.45 -7.91
CA LEU A 418 -4.18 -17.27 -6.86
C LEU A 418 -2.91 -16.62 -6.30
N ALA A 419 -2.07 -16.06 -7.17
CA ALA A 419 -0.87 -15.33 -6.74
C ALA A 419 -1.19 -14.10 -5.88
N LYS A 420 -2.27 -13.39 -6.20
CA LYS A 420 -2.74 -12.25 -5.41
C LYS A 420 -3.36 -12.68 -4.08
N ALA A 421 -4.12 -13.78 -4.07
CA ALA A 421 -4.74 -14.31 -2.86
C ALA A 421 -3.73 -14.83 -1.84
N ILE A 422 -2.70 -15.57 -2.27
CA ILE A 422 -1.65 -16.02 -1.34
C ILE A 422 -0.87 -14.83 -0.74
N ALA A 423 -0.66 -13.76 -1.50
CA ALA A 423 0.01 -12.57 -1.01
C ALA A 423 -0.84 -11.82 0.03
N ASN A 424 -2.16 -11.72 -0.19
CA ASN A 424 -3.09 -11.16 0.79
C ASN A 424 -3.15 -12.01 2.07
N GLU A 425 -3.23 -13.34 1.95
CA GLU A 425 -3.28 -14.24 3.10
C GLU A 425 -2.02 -14.13 3.97
N CYS A 426 -0.85 -14.04 3.34
CA CYS A 426 0.42 -13.86 4.05
C CYS A 426 0.64 -12.42 4.56
N GLN A 427 -0.29 -11.49 4.29
CA GLN A 427 -0.12 -10.04 4.49
C GLN A 427 1.22 -9.54 3.94
N ALA A 428 1.62 -10.08 2.79
CA ALA A 428 2.90 -9.83 2.15
C ALA A 428 2.73 -8.82 1.01
N ASN A 429 3.79 -8.06 0.78
CA ASN A 429 3.86 -7.14 -0.35
C ASN A 429 3.80 -7.92 -1.67
N PHE A 430 3.07 -7.44 -2.67
CA PHE A 430 2.96 -8.09 -3.97
C PHE A 430 3.53 -7.20 -5.07
N ILE A 431 4.38 -7.79 -5.90
CA ILE A 431 4.95 -7.13 -7.08
C ILE A 431 4.59 -7.99 -8.29
N SER A 432 3.73 -7.45 -9.16
CA SER A 432 3.35 -8.11 -10.41
C SER A 432 4.13 -7.54 -11.56
N ILE A 433 4.69 -8.41 -12.40
CA ILE A 433 5.40 -8.04 -13.62
C ILE A 433 4.87 -8.90 -14.74
N LYS A 434 4.33 -8.25 -15.78
CA LYS A 434 3.88 -8.97 -16.97
C LYS A 434 5.03 -9.12 -17.95
N GLY A 435 5.08 -10.25 -18.65
CA GLY A 435 6.16 -10.51 -19.60
C GLY A 435 6.38 -9.41 -20.66
N PRO A 436 5.33 -8.81 -21.26
CA PRO A 436 5.49 -7.67 -22.17
C PRO A 436 6.09 -6.40 -21.54
N GLU A 437 5.87 -6.15 -20.25
CA GLU A 437 6.41 -4.97 -19.56
C GLU A 437 7.94 -4.99 -19.55
N LEU A 438 8.52 -6.17 -19.34
CA LEU A 438 9.98 -6.37 -19.41
C LEU A 438 10.54 -6.13 -20.82
N LEU A 439 9.75 -6.34 -21.88
CA LEU A 439 10.13 -6.05 -23.27
C LEU A 439 10.05 -4.54 -23.61
N THR A 440 9.07 -3.82 -23.07
CA THR A 440 8.94 -2.37 -23.31
C THR A 440 10.02 -1.54 -22.63
N MET A 441 10.53 -2.00 -21.48
CA MET A 441 11.67 -1.39 -20.80
C MET A 441 13.01 -1.57 -21.54
N TRP A 442 13.03 -2.25 -22.69
CA TRP A 442 14.24 -2.83 -23.28
C TRP A 442 15.03 -1.93 -24.24
N PHE A 443 14.46 -0.87 -24.80
CA PHE A 443 15.23 0.01 -25.69
C PHE A 443 16.19 0.93 -24.89
N GLY A 444 17.15 0.37 -24.12
CA GLY A 444 18.29 1.11 -23.56
C GLY A 444 18.93 0.60 -22.26
N GLU A 445 18.15 0.19 -21.24
CA GLU A 445 18.64 0.10 -19.83
C GLU A 445 18.21 -1.19 -19.07
N SER A 446 17.87 -2.28 -19.77
CA SER A 446 17.07 -3.40 -19.22
C SER A 446 17.70 -4.22 -18.08
N GLU A 447 19.02 -4.43 -18.05
CA GLU A 447 19.66 -5.23 -17.00
C GLU A 447 19.59 -4.54 -15.62
N ALA A 448 19.72 -3.21 -15.61
CA ALA A 448 19.60 -2.40 -14.40
C ALA A 448 18.17 -2.42 -13.86
N ASN A 449 17.16 -2.39 -14.73
CA ASN A 449 15.76 -2.41 -14.31
C ASN A 449 15.35 -3.75 -13.69
N VAL A 450 15.83 -4.88 -14.23
CA VAL A 450 15.61 -6.21 -13.62
C VAL A 450 16.25 -6.26 -12.24
N ARG A 451 17.48 -5.75 -12.08
CA ARG A 451 18.11 -5.65 -10.75
C ARG A 451 17.28 -4.82 -9.78
N GLU A 452 16.82 -3.66 -10.24
CA GLU A 452 16.01 -2.74 -9.42
C GLU A 452 14.71 -3.41 -8.94
N ILE A 453 14.06 -4.19 -9.80
CA ILE A 453 12.88 -4.99 -9.43
C ILE A 453 13.19 -5.95 -8.27
N PHE A 454 14.27 -6.72 -8.37
CA PHE A 454 14.65 -7.67 -7.34
C PHE A 454 15.13 -6.97 -6.07
N ASP A 455 15.81 -5.83 -6.19
CA ASP A 455 16.17 -4.98 -5.05
C ASP A 455 14.94 -4.41 -4.34
N LYS A 456 13.94 -3.94 -5.08
CA LYS A 456 12.64 -3.51 -4.54
C LYS A 456 11.95 -4.66 -3.80
N ALA A 457 11.90 -5.86 -4.38
CA ALA A 457 11.35 -7.04 -3.72
C ALA A 457 12.09 -7.40 -2.41
N ARG A 458 13.42 -7.27 -2.39
CA ARG A 458 14.24 -7.48 -1.18
C ARG A 458 14.01 -6.43 -0.11
N GLN A 459 13.77 -5.18 -0.50
CA GLN A 459 13.47 -4.08 0.42
C GLN A 459 12.05 -4.19 0.98
N ALA A 460 11.12 -4.71 0.18
CA ALA A 460 9.73 -4.96 0.53
C ALA A 460 9.50 -6.30 1.26
N ALA A 461 10.54 -7.02 1.68
CA ALA A 461 10.36 -8.31 2.37
C ALA A 461 9.57 -8.13 3.69
N PRO A 462 8.54 -8.96 3.98
CA PRO A 462 8.09 -10.13 3.22
C PRO A 462 7.34 -9.78 1.92
N CYS A 463 7.77 -10.36 0.79
CA CYS A 463 7.28 -10.00 -0.55
C CYS A 463 7.07 -11.23 -1.44
N VAL A 464 6.00 -11.21 -2.24
CA VAL A 464 5.75 -12.14 -3.34
C VAL A 464 6.03 -11.41 -4.67
N LEU A 465 7.03 -11.90 -5.40
CA LEU A 465 7.40 -11.43 -6.73
C LEU A 465 6.74 -12.33 -7.78
N PHE A 466 5.74 -11.80 -8.48
CA PHE A 466 4.93 -12.53 -9.44
C PHE A 466 5.28 -12.15 -10.89
N PHE A 467 5.81 -13.11 -11.64
CA PHE A 467 6.04 -13.00 -13.08
C PHE A 467 4.87 -13.62 -13.85
N ASP A 468 4.01 -12.79 -14.42
CA ASP A 468 2.89 -13.23 -15.25
C ASP A 468 3.28 -13.31 -16.73
N GLU A 469 2.60 -14.19 -17.48
CA GLU A 469 2.82 -14.41 -18.92
C GLU A 469 4.30 -14.66 -19.27
N LEU A 470 4.98 -15.51 -18.48
CA LEU A 470 6.39 -15.86 -18.72
C LEU A 470 6.62 -16.45 -20.12
N ASP A 471 5.60 -17.05 -20.74
CA ASP A 471 5.63 -17.56 -22.10
C ASP A 471 5.86 -16.49 -23.19
N SER A 472 5.63 -15.21 -22.88
CA SER A 472 5.91 -14.10 -23.80
C SER A 472 7.40 -13.78 -23.93
N ILE A 473 8.20 -14.00 -22.87
CA ILE A 473 9.64 -13.74 -22.84
C ILE A 473 10.44 -15.05 -22.94
N ALA A 474 10.07 -16.06 -22.14
CA ALA A 474 10.82 -17.28 -21.93
C ALA A 474 10.53 -18.35 -22.99
N LYS A 475 10.53 -17.98 -24.28
CA LYS A 475 10.46 -18.94 -25.37
C LYS A 475 11.78 -19.70 -25.47
N ALA A 476 11.72 -21.03 -25.62
CA ALA A 476 12.87 -21.89 -25.78
C ALA A 476 13.77 -21.36 -26.90
N ARG A 477 15.07 -21.24 -26.60
CA ARG A 477 16.09 -20.71 -27.50
C ARG A 477 16.14 -21.55 -28.78
N GLY A 478 15.61 -21.02 -29.88
CA GLY A 478 15.65 -21.70 -31.17
C GLY A 478 14.45 -21.35 -32.05
N GLY A 479 14.63 -20.40 -32.96
CA GLY A 479 13.64 -20.13 -33.99
C GLY A 479 14.07 -19.11 -35.05
N ASN A 480 14.66 -17.97 -34.65
CA ASN A 480 15.05 -16.93 -35.61
C ASN A 480 16.51 -16.52 -35.44
N VAL A 481 17.34 -16.90 -36.42
CA VAL A 481 18.70 -16.39 -36.66
C VAL A 481 18.59 -14.98 -37.25
N GLY A 482 18.11 -14.04 -36.44
CA GLY A 482 17.99 -12.62 -36.80
C GLY A 482 18.17 -11.76 -35.56
N ASP A 483 18.94 -10.68 -35.70
CA ASP A 483 19.54 -9.78 -34.71
C ASP A 483 18.62 -9.16 -33.63
N GLY A 484 17.34 -9.56 -33.55
CA GLY A 484 16.34 -9.10 -32.57
C GLY A 484 16.09 -10.06 -31.39
N GLY A 485 16.56 -11.31 -31.44
CA GLY A 485 16.30 -12.33 -30.39
C GLY A 485 17.21 -12.24 -29.15
N GLY A 486 18.39 -11.61 -29.28
CA GLY A 486 19.39 -11.55 -28.21
C GLY A 486 19.01 -10.60 -27.06
N ALA A 487 17.94 -9.82 -27.22
CA ALA A 487 17.31 -9.09 -26.14
C ALA A 487 16.76 -10.10 -25.14
N ALA A 488 15.58 -10.69 -25.36
CA ALA A 488 14.87 -11.58 -24.42
C ALA A 488 15.79 -12.53 -23.61
N ASP A 489 16.76 -13.14 -24.27
CA ASP A 489 17.78 -14.00 -23.66
C ASP A 489 18.60 -13.32 -22.54
N ARG A 490 19.02 -12.06 -22.70
CA ARG A 490 19.79 -11.31 -21.69
C ARG A 490 18.98 -11.02 -20.43
N VAL A 491 17.71 -10.64 -20.52
CA VAL A 491 16.85 -10.47 -19.32
C VAL A 491 16.56 -11.81 -18.68
N ILE A 492 16.31 -12.88 -19.43
CA ILE A 492 16.16 -14.20 -18.83
C ILE A 492 17.42 -14.56 -18.05
N ASN A 493 18.61 -14.41 -18.64
CA ASN A 493 19.87 -14.66 -17.94
C ASN A 493 20.03 -13.77 -16.70
N GLN A 494 19.59 -12.50 -16.77
CA GLN A 494 19.63 -11.60 -15.62
C GLN A 494 18.65 -12.04 -14.52
N ILE A 495 17.40 -12.40 -14.87
CA ILE A 495 16.42 -12.95 -13.93
C ILE A 495 16.98 -14.21 -13.26
N LEU A 496 17.57 -15.12 -14.04
CA LEU A 496 18.21 -16.32 -13.51
C LEU A 496 19.35 -15.99 -12.54
N THR A 497 20.19 -15.00 -12.87
CA THR A 497 21.29 -14.52 -12.01
C THR A 497 20.75 -13.93 -10.71
N GLU A 498 19.67 -13.14 -10.78
CA GLU A 498 19.02 -12.57 -9.59
C GLU A 498 18.36 -13.64 -8.73
N MET A 499 17.71 -14.64 -9.33
CA MET A 499 17.10 -15.78 -8.62
C MET A 499 18.15 -16.61 -7.87
N ASP A 500 19.29 -16.88 -8.51
CA ASP A 500 20.40 -17.61 -7.87
C ASP A 500 21.05 -16.77 -6.76
N GLY A 501 21.15 -15.46 -6.97
CA GLY A 501 21.67 -14.48 -6.00
C GLY A 501 20.75 -14.22 -4.80
N MET A 502 19.50 -14.69 -4.84
CA MET A 502 18.58 -14.56 -3.71
C MET A 502 18.97 -15.49 -2.56
N SER A 503 19.55 -14.93 -1.50
CA SER A 503 19.82 -15.66 -0.26
C SER A 503 18.51 -16.09 0.41
N SER A 504 18.43 -17.32 0.94
CA SER A 504 17.26 -17.85 1.68
C SER A 504 16.92 -17.10 2.97
N LYS A 505 17.74 -16.13 3.39
CA LYS A 505 17.53 -15.33 4.61
C LYS A 505 16.57 -14.15 4.43
N LYS A 506 16.29 -13.73 3.19
CA LYS A 506 15.29 -12.69 2.90
C LYS A 506 13.99 -13.38 2.47
N ASN A 507 12.89 -13.11 3.18
CA ASN A 507 11.56 -13.68 2.94
C ASN A 507 10.93 -13.13 1.64
N VAL A 508 11.51 -13.48 0.50
CA VAL A 508 11.01 -13.11 -0.82
C VAL A 508 10.72 -14.38 -1.60
N PHE A 509 9.47 -14.52 -2.02
CA PHE A 509 8.97 -15.69 -2.73
C PHE A 509 8.75 -15.33 -4.19
N ILE A 510 9.19 -16.20 -5.10
CA ILE A 510 9.08 -15.95 -6.54
C ILE A 510 8.03 -16.87 -7.14
N ILE A 511 7.01 -16.31 -7.77
CA ILE A 511 5.96 -17.07 -8.45
C ILE A 511 5.99 -16.72 -9.94
N GLY A 512 6.16 -17.72 -10.79
CA GLY A 512 5.99 -17.57 -12.24
C GLY A 512 4.64 -18.12 -12.67
N ALA A 513 4.02 -17.53 -13.69
CA ALA A 513 2.85 -18.09 -14.36
C ALA A 513 3.08 -18.20 -15.87
N THR A 514 2.71 -19.35 -16.44
CA THR A 514 2.74 -19.59 -17.89
C THR A 514 1.48 -20.29 -18.35
N ASN A 515 0.96 -19.89 -19.51
CA ASN A 515 -0.07 -20.64 -20.21
C ASN A 515 0.53 -21.74 -21.09
N ARG A 516 1.83 -21.67 -21.38
CA ARG A 516 2.52 -22.53 -22.34
C ARG A 516 3.80 -23.11 -21.73
N PRO A 517 3.68 -24.22 -20.99
CA PRO A 517 4.84 -24.82 -20.35
C PRO A 517 5.73 -25.60 -21.33
N ASP A 518 5.25 -25.87 -22.56
CA ASP A 518 5.99 -26.51 -23.65
C ASP A 518 7.16 -25.68 -24.16
N ILE A 519 7.06 -24.35 -24.07
CA ILE A 519 8.06 -23.42 -24.61
C ILE A 519 8.96 -22.80 -23.54
N ILE A 520 8.78 -23.12 -22.25
CA ILE A 520 9.55 -22.48 -21.17
C ILE A 520 11.02 -22.92 -21.20
N ASP A 521 11.96 -22.00 -20.96
CA ASP A 521 13.38 -22.34 -20.83
C ASP A 521 13.60 -23.31 -19.65
N PRO A 522 14.13 -24.53 -19.88
CA PRO A 522 14.40 -25.52 -18.82
C PRO A 522 15.35 -25.00 -17.73
N ALA A 523 16.14 -23.96 -18.00
CA ALA A 523 16.98 -23.32 -17.00
C ALA A 523 16.17 -22.72 -15.83
N ILE A 524 14.94 -22.24 -16.09
CA ILE A 524 14.08 -21.65 -15.05
C ILE A 524 13.57 -22.72 -14.08
N LEU A 525 13.42 -23.96 -14.54
CA LEU A 525 12.88 -25.11 -13.79
C LEU A 525 13.91 -25.81 -12.90
N ARG A 526 15.18 -25.36 -12.89
CA ARG A 526 16.24 -26.02 -12.12
C ARG A 526 16.01 -25.87 -10.60
N PRO A 527 16.40 -26.86 -9.79
CA PRO A 527 16.36 -26.77 -8.33
C PRO A 527 16.98 -25.47 -7.80
N GLY A 528 16.31 -24.80 -6.88
CA GLY A 528 16.72 -23.50 -6.33
C GLY A 528 16.17 -22.27 -7.07
N ARG A 529 15.46 -22.45 -8.19
CA ARG A 529 14.77 -21.41 -8.97
C ARG A 529 13.24 -21.57 -8.88
N LEU A 530 12.54 -21.89 -9.97
CA LEU A 530 11.13 -22.27 -9.96
C LEU A 530 11.00 -23.79 -9.93
N ASP A 531 11.35 -24.38 -8.80
CA ASP A 531 11.45 -25.84 -8.65
C ASP A 531 10.15 -26.48 -8.19
N GLN A 532 9.17 -25.73 -7.70
CA GLN A 532 7.82 -26.23 -7.43
C GLN A 532 6.91 -25.98 -8.62
N LEU A 533 6.40 -27.05 -9.23
CA LEU A 533 5.57 -26.97 -10.44
C LEU A 533 4.14 -27.29 -10.06
N ILE A 534 3.29 -26.28 -10.02
CA ILE A 534 1.88 -26.42 -9.65
C ILE A 534 1.03 -26.37 -10.91
N TYR A 535 0.31 -27.46 -11.17
CA TYR A 535 -0.64 -27.56 -12.28
C TYR A 535 -1.99 -26.98 -11.85
N ILE A 536 -2.51 -26.04 -12.63
CA ILE A 536 -3.83 -25.44 -12.42
C ILE A 536 -4.76 -25.91 -13.54
N PRO A 537 -5.64 -26.91 -13.27
CA PRO A 537 -6.54 -27.48 -14.26
C PRO A 537 -7.75 -26.58 -14.55
N LEU A 538 -8.57 -27.00 -15.51
CA LEU A 538 -9.92 -26.46 -15.68
C LEU A 538 -10.81 -26.82 -14.47
N PRO A 539 -11.79 -25.97 -14.13
CA PRO A 539 -12.63 -26.18 -12.95
C PRO A 539 -13.58 -27.39 -13.14
N ASP A 540 -13.64 -28.24 -12.11
CA ASP A 540 -14.65 -29.29 -11.98
C ASP A 540 -16.04 -28.70 -11.66
N GLU A 541 -17.09 -29.53 -11.66
CA GLU A 541 -18.47 -29.04 -11.43
C GLU A 541 -18.60 -28.27 -10.11
N LYS A 542 -17.95 -28.75 -9.03
CA LYS A 542 -17.94 -28.07 -7.73
C LYS A 542 -17.23 -26.73 -7.78
N SER A 543 -16.06 -26.67 -8.43
CA SER A 543 -15.31 -25.43 -8.62
C SER A 543 -16.11 -24.43 -9.47
N ARG A 544 -16.82 -24.88 -10.51
CA ARG A 544 -17.67 -24.00 -11.34
C ARG A 544 -18.80 -23.36 -10.53
N ILE A 545 -19.47 -24.12 -9.66
CA ILE A 545 -20.48 -23.58 -8.73
C ILE A 545 -19.85 -22.50 -7.84
N ALA A 546 -18.69 -22.79 -7.26
CA ALA A 546 -17.99 -21.84 -6.39
C ALA A 546 -17.56 -20.57 -7.14
N ILE A 547 -17.03 -20.70 -8.36
CA ILE A 547 -16.63 -19.56 -9.21
C ILE A 547 -17.83 -18.69 -9.57
N LEU A 548 -18.95 -19.31 -9.98
CA LEU A 548 -20.18 -18.57 -10.28
C LEU A 548 -20.70 -17.81 -9.05
N LYS A 549 -20.72 -18.46 -7.87
CA LYS A 549 -21.12 -17.80 -6.61
C LYS A 549 -20.18 -16.65 -6.24
N ALA A 550 -18.86 -16.83 -6.38
CA ALA A 550 -17.88 -15.78 -6.09
C ALA A 550 -18.06 -14.57 -7.01
N ASN A 551 -18.22 -14.80 -8.32
CA ASN A 551 -18.44 -13.74 -9.31
C ASN A 551 -19.76 -12.99 -9.09
N LEU A 552 -20.83 -13.69 -8.71
CA LEU A 552 -22.17 -13.13 -8.55
C LEU A 552 -22.43 -12.56 -7.14
N ARG A 553 -21.50 -12.71 -6.21
CA ARG A 553 -21.62 -12.26 -4.81
C ARG A 553 -21.96 -10.77 -4.68
N LYS A 554 -21.47 -9.94 -5.61
CA LYS A 554 -21.69 -8.48 -5.62
C LYS A 554 -22.81 -8.05 -6.55
N SER A 555 -23.50 -8.98 -7.20
CA SER A 555 -24.53 -8.70 -8.21
C SER A 555 -25.92 -9.07 -7.67
N PRO A 556 -26.96 -8.24 -7.91
CA PRO A 556 -28.33 -8.58 -7.54
C PRO A 556 -28.85 -9.67 -8.47
N ILE A 557 -29.05 -10.89 -7.96
CA ILE A 557 -29.51 -12.05 -8.73
C ILE A 557 -30.89 -12.49 -8.25
N SER A 558 -31.78 -12.81 -9.19
CA SER A 558 -33.09 -13.36 -8.85
C SER A 558 -32.95 -14.77 -8.27
N LYS A 559 -33.83 -15.10 -7.32
CA LYS A 559 -33.95 -16.45 -6.73
C LYS A 559 -34.29 -17.52 -7.78
N ASP A 560 -34.76 -17.12 -8.96
CA ASP A 560 -35.10 -18.03 -10.06
C ASP A 560 -33.86 -18.57 -10.80
N VAL A 561 -32.65 -18.04 -10.52
CA VAL A 561 -31.42 -18.50 -11.16
C VAL A 561 -30.80 -19.67 -10.41
N ASP A 562 -30.83 -20.84 -11.04
CA ASP A 562 -30.16 -22.05 -10.54
C ASP A 562 -28.69 -22.11 -10.96
N VAL A 563 -27.79 -21.81 -10.01
CA VAL A 563 -26.33 -21.83 -10.23
C VAL A 563 -25.80 -23.25 -10.46
N ASP A 564 -26.40 -24.26 -9.83
CA ASP A 564 -26.01 -25.67 -9.98
C ASP A 564 -26.33 -26.16 -11.40
N TYR A 565 -27.46 -25.72 -11.97
CA TYR A 565 -27.79 -25.99 -13.38
C TYR A 565 -26.80 -25.33 -14.34
N LEU A 566 -26.44 -24.05 -14.10
CA LEU A 566 -25.44 -23.34 -14.91
C LEU A 566 -24.07 -24.04 -14.88
N ALA A 567 -23.66 -24.55 -13.72
CA ALA A 567 -22.41 -25.30 -13.58
C ALA A 567 -22.40 -26.62 -14.38
N LYS A 568 -23.54 -27.31 -14.49
CA LYS A 568 -23.66 -28.53 -15.32
C LYS A 568 -23.53 -28.23 -16.81
N MET A 569 -24.11 -27.13 -17.27
CA MET A 569 -24.09 -26.75 -18.68
C MET A 569 -22.75 -26.17 -19.14
N THR A 570 -21.92 -25.70 -18.22
CA THR A 570 -20.62 -25.06 -18.49
C THR A 570 -19.43 -26.02 -18.38
N ASN A 571 -19.62 -27.31 -18.71
CA ASN A 571 -18.51 -28.27 -18.70
C ASN A 571 -17.43 -27.90 -19.73
N GLY A 572 -16.16 -27.90 -19.31
CA GLY A 572 -15.02 -27.52 -20.15
C GLY A 572 -14.87 -26.01 -20.39
N PHE A 573 -15.56 -25.17 -19.62
CA PHE A 573 -15.37 -23.72 -19.56
C PHE A 573 -14.28 -23.39 -18.53
N SER A 574 -13.46 -22.38 -18.83
CA SER A 574 -12.48 -21.84 -17.88
C SER A 574 -13.14 -20.88 -16.88
N GLY A 575 -12.43 -20.52 -15.81
CA GLY A 575 -12.93 -19.53 -14.84
C GLY A 575 -13.24 -18.17 -15.49
N ALA A 576 -12.40 -17.74 -16.43
CA ALA A 576 -12.63 -16.54 -17.23
C ALA A 576 -13.87 -16.64 -18.12
N ASP A 577 -14.13 -17.81 -18.70
CA ASP A 577 -15.36 -18.01 -19.50
C ASP A 577 -16.61 -17.92 -18.63
N LEU A 578 -16.56 -18.44 -17.38
CA LEU A 578 -17.66 -18.29 -16.42
C LEU A 578 -17.88 -16.85 -16.01
N THR A 579 -16.80 -16.09 -15.75
CA THR A 579 -16.88 -14.65 -15.47
C THR A 579 -17.49 -13.89 -16.66
N GLU A 580 -17.11 -14.23 -17.90
CA GLU A 580 -17.69 -13.63 -19.11
C GLU A 580 -19.19 -13.91 -19.21
N ILE A 581 -19.65 -15.12 -18.90
CA ILE A 581 -21.09 -15.44 -18.87
C ILE A 581 -21.81 -14.54 -17.85
N CYS A 582 -21.29 -14.41 -16.63
CA CYS A 582 -21.88 -13.55 -15.60
C CYS A 582 -21.89 -12.08 -16.02
N GLN A 583 -20.78 -11.57 -16.55
CA GLN A 583 -20.68 -10.18 -17.03
C GLN A 583 -21.63 -9.92 -18.20
N ARG A 584 -21.78 -10.87 -19.11
CA ARG A 584 -22.70 -10.76 -20.24
C ARG A 584 -24.15 -10.76 -19.80
N ALA A 585 -24.55 -11.64 -18.89
CA ALA A 585 -25.88 -11.64 -18.30
C ALA A 585 -26.18 -10.31 -17.59
N CYS A 586 -25.21 -9.78 -16.84
CA CYS A 586 -25.32 -8.46 -16.20
C CYS A 586 -25.47 -7.32 -17.22
N LYS A 587 -24.70 -7.33 -18.31
CA LYS A 587 -24.84 -6.33 -19.40
C LYS A 587 -26.22 -6.38 -20.07
N LEU A 588 -26.81 -7.57 -20.22
CA LEU A 588 -28.17 -7.72 -20.75
C LEU A 588 -29.21 -7.14 -19.78
N ALA A 589 -29.08 -7.42 -18.49
CA ALA A 589 -29.95 -6.85 -17.46
C ALA A 589 -29.84 -5.30 -17.39
N ILE A 590 -28.62 -4.76 -17.48
CA ILE A 590 -28.39 -3.30 -17.52
C ILE A 590 -29.02 -2.70 -18.78
N ARG A 591 -28.88 -3.35 -19.94
CA ARG A 591 -29.51 -2.92 -21.19
C ARG A 591 -31.04 -2.88 -21.04
N GLU A 592 -31.64 -3.94 -20.51
CA GLU A 592 -33.10 -3.98 -20.27
C GLU A 592 -33.53 -2.84 -19.34
N SER A 593 -32.76 -2.56 -18.28
CA SER A 593 -33.08 -1.47 -17.35
C SER A 593 -33.07 -0.10 -18.03
N ILE A 594 -32.01 0.20 -18.78
CA ILE A 594 -31.88 1.47 -19.52
C ILE A 594 -32.99 1.61 -20.58
N GLU A 595 -33.33 0.52 -21.28
CA GLU A 595 -34.42 0.53 -22.27
C GLU A 595 -35.79 0.79 -21.62
N ASN A 596 -36.04 0.22 -20.44
CA ASN A 596 -37.25 0.47 -19.67
C ASN A 596 -37.32 1.91 -19.14
N GLU A 597 -36.21 2.47 -18.67
CA GLU A 597 -36.12 3.87 -18.23
C GLU A 597 -36.42 4.83 -19.39
N ILE A 598 -35.79 4.65 -20.55
CA ILE A 598 -36.05 5.45 -21.76
C ILE A 598 -37.53 5.35 -22.17
N ARG A 599 -38.13 4.16 -22.09
CA ARG A 599 -39.55 3.96 -22.42
C ARG A 599 -40.46 4.69 -21.44
N ARG A 600 -40.20 4.59 -20.13
CA ARG A 600 -40.96 5.28 -19.07
C ARG A 600 -40.87 6.79 -19.23
N GLU A 601 -39.70 7.32 -19.57
CA GLU A 601 -39.50 8.75 -19.79
C GLU A 601 -40.24 9.26 -21.05
N ARG A 602 -40.24 8.47 -22.14
CA ARG A 602 -41.06 8.77 -23.33
C ARG A 602 -42.56 8.78 -23.03
N GLU A 603 -43.03 7.81 -22.25
CA GLU A 603 -44.43 7.73 -21.81
C GLU A 603 -44.81 8.92 -20.91
N ARG A 604 -43.91 9.35 -20.02
CA ARG A 604 -44.08 10.56 -19.17
C ARG A 604 -44.14 11.84 -20.01
N GLN A 605 -43.34 11.95 -21.08
CA GLN A 605 -43.38 13.08 -22.01
C GLN A 605 -44.68 13.13 -22.84
N THR A 606 -45.26 11.98 -23.16
CA THR A 606 -46.50 11.92 -23.97
C THR A 606 -47.77 12.05 -23.14
N ASN A 607 -47.76 11.73 -21.85
CA ASN A 607 -48.94 11.80 -21.00
C ASN A 607 -48.61 12.33 -19.58
N PRO A 608 -48.57 13.66 -19.39
CA PRO A 608 -48.14 14.29 -18.11
C PRO A 608 -49.06 14.02 -16.91
N SER A 609 -50.27 13.50 -17.15
CA SER A 609 -51.31 13.27 -16.13
C SER A 609 -51.47 11.82 -15.70
N ALA A 610 -50.66 10.89 -16.20
CA ALA A 610 -50.62 9.52 -15.70
C ALA A 610 -49.85 9.51 -14.37
N MET A 611 -50.50 9.00 -13.32
CA MET A 611 -50.02 9.00 -11.93
C MET A 611 -48.55 8.61 -11.78
N GLU A 612 -47.84 9.30 -10.88
CA GLU A 612 -46.56 8.86 -10.31
C GLU A 612 -46.78 7.56 -9.54
N VAL A 613 -46.66 6.43 -10.24
CA VAL A 613 -46.48 5.13 -9.59
C VAL A 613 -45.08 5.14 -8.97
N GLU A 614 -45.01 4.71 -7.70
CA GLU A 614 -43.81 4.67 -6.84
C GLU A 614 -42.53 4.30 -7.61
N GLU A 615 -41.40 4.88 -7.19
CA GLU A 615 -40.05 4.53 -7.65
C GLU A 615 -39.74 3.06 -7.33
N ASP A 616 -40.27 2.13 -8.13
CA ASP A 616 -39.82 0.74 -8.12
C ASP A 616 -38.40 0.68 -8.70
N ASP A 617 -37.56 -0.08 -7.99
CA ASP A 617 -36.11 -0.26 -8.12
C ASP A 617 -35.53 0.01 -9.53
N PRO A 618 -34.61 0.99 -9.70
CA PRO A 618 -34.02 1.34 -10.99
C PRO A 618 -33.09 0.26 -11.58
N VAL A 619 -32.80 -0.85 -10.87
CA VAL A 619 -31.97 -1.94 -11.39
C VAL A 619 -32.64 -3.30 -11.14
N PRO A 620 -33.29 -3.92 -12.15
CA PRO A 620 -33.90 -5.23 -11.98
C PRO A 620 -32.83 -6.28 -11.67
N GLU A 621 -33.16 -7.18 -10.73
CA GLU A 621 -32.37 -8.37 -10.46
C GLU A 621 -32.05 -9.14 -11.76
N ILE A 622 -30.85 -9.74 -11.84
CA ILE A 622 -30.47 -10.55 -12.99
C ILE A 622 -31.32 -11.83 -12.99
N ARG A 623 -32.23 -11.94 -13.95
CA ARG A 623 -33.12 -13.10 -14.16
C ARG A 623 -32.46 -14.23 -14.96
N LYS A 624 -33.12 -15.40 -14.95
CA LYS A 624 -32.75 -16.59 -15.71
C LYS A 624 -32.64 -16.34 -17.22
N ASP A 625 -33.54 -15.52 -17.78
CA ASP A 625 -33.59 -15.24 -19.23
C ASP A 625 -32.30 -14.58 -19.73
N HIS A 626 -31.71 -13.68 -18.93
CA HIS A 626 -30.41 -13.06 -19.23
C HIS A 626 -29.28 -14.09 -19.29
N PHE A 627 -29.29 -15.08 -18.39
CA PHE A 627 -28.30 -16.16 -18.41
C PHE A 627 -28.50 -17.11 -19.58
N GLU A 628 -29.75 -17.42 -19.96
CA GLU A 628 -30.05 -18.23 -21.15
C GLU A 628 -29.55 -17.55 -22.44
N GLU A 629 -29.80 -16.25 -22.58
CA GLU A 629 -29.30 -15.48 -23.72
C GLU A 629 -27.78 -15.36 -23.70
N ALA A 630 -27.17 -15.11 -22.55
CA ALA A 630 -25.71 -15.07 -22.41
C ALA A 630 -25.07 -16.42 -22.80
N MET A 631 -25.66 -17.53 -22.35
CA MET A 631 -25.17 -18.89 -22.63
C MET A 631 -25.26 -19.25 -24.11
N ARG A 632 -26.25 -18.73 -24.84
CA ARG A 632 -26.39 -18.97 -26.29
C ARG A 632 -25.20 -18.48 -27.11
N PHE A 633 -24.52 -17.45 -26.64
CA PHE A 633 -23.36 -16.86 -27.30
C PHE A 633 -22.03 -17.17 -26.60
N ALA A 634 -22.07 -17.92 -25.50
CA ALA A 634 -20.88 -18.30 -24.76
C ALA A 634 -20.05 -19.29 -25.59
N ARG A 635 -18.73 -19.11 -25.59
CA ARG A 635 -17.78 -19.98 -26.31
C ARG A 635 -16.75 -20.48 -25.32
N ARG A 636 -16.34 -21.75 -25.49
CA ARG A 636 -15.24 -22.34 -24.73
C ARG A 636 -13.92 -21.79 -25.24
N SER A 637 -13.09 -21.26 -24.34
CA SER A 637 -11.76 -20.76 -24.70
C SER A 637 -10.71 -21.86 -24.87
N VAL A 638 -10.93 -23.05 -24.28
CA VAL A 638 -9.96 -24.15 -24.29
C VAL A 638 -10.54 -25.35 -25.02
N SER A 639 -9.80 -25.86 -26.03
CA SER A 639 -10.19 -27.03 -26.81
C SER A 639 -9.83 -28.34 -26.10
N ASP A 640 -10.56 -29.43 -26.38
CA ASP A 640 -10.29 -30.74 -25.78
C ASP A 640 -8.89 -31.29 -26.15
N ASN A 641 -8.37 -30.89 -27.32
CA ASN A 641 -7.00 -31.24 -27.73
C ASN A 641 -5.95 -30.56 -26.85
N ASP A 642 -6.18 -29.32 -26.43
CA ASP A 642 -5.24 -28.60 -25.59
C ASP A 642 -5.29 -29.10 -24.15
N ILE A 643 -6.48 -29.47 -23.64
CA ILE A 643 -6.63 -30.12 -22.32
C ILE A 643 -5.75 -31.36 -22.24
N ARG A 644 -5.85 -32.25 -23.24
CA ARG A 644 -5.03 -33.46 -23.30
C ARG A 644 -3.53 -33.17 -23.31
N LYS A 645 -3.08 -32.11 -23.99
CA LYS A 645 -1.67 -31.72 -23.96
C LYS A 645 -1.23 -31.31 -22.55
N TYR A 646 -2.03 -30.53 -21.83
CA TYR A 646 -1.72 -30.13 -20.46
C TYR A 646 -1.69 -31.34 -19.51
N GLU A 647 -2.64 -32.27 -19.63
CA GLU A 647 -2.68 -33.50 -18.82
C GLU A 647 -1.48 -34.41 -19.10
N MET A 648 -1.15 -34.63 -20.38
CA MET A 648 0.05 -35.40 -20.77
C MET A 648 1.32 -34.74 -20.24
N PHE A 649 1.40 -33.41 -20.32
CA PHE A 649 2.55 -32.65 -19.83
C PHE A 649 2.67 -32.76 -18.30
N ALA A 650 1.57 -32.64 -17.56
CA ALA A 650 1.54 -32.81 -16.11
C ALA A 650 2.00 -34.22 -15.70
N GLN A 651 1.56 -35.26 -16.41
CA GLN A 651 2.00 -36.64 -16.17
C GLN A 651 3.49 -36.84 -16.50
N THR A 652 3.97 -36.26 -17.62
CA THR A 652 5.37 -36.37 -18.03
C THR A 652 6.31 -35.64 -17.06
N LEU A 653 5.90 -34.49 -16.52
CA LEU A 653 6.63 -33.76 -15.48
C LEU A 653 6.67 -34.52 -14.14
N GLN A 654 5.59 -35.21 -13.79
CA GLN A 654 5.59 -36.09 -12.61
C GLN A 654 6.50 -37.31 -12.81
N GLN A 655 6.58 -37.85 -14.03
CA GLN A 655 7.47 -38.97 -14.37
C GLN A 655 8.95 -38.57 -14.48
N SER A 656 9.25 -37.36 -14.99
CA SER A 656 10.63 -36.84 -15.03
C SER A 656 11.20 -36.52 -13.64
N ARG A 657 10.32 -36.34 -12.64
CA ARG A 657 10.66 -36.28 -11.21
C ARG A 657 10.95 -37.64 -10.58
N GLY A 658 10.88 -38.74 -11.33
CA GLY A 658 11.57 -40.00 -11.08
C GLY A 658 11.81 -40.35 -9.62
N PHE A 659 10.75 -40.45 -8.80
CA PHE A 659 10.80 -41.40 -7.69
C PHE A 659 10.80 -42.78 -8.35
N GLY A 660 12.00 -43.32 -8.61
CA GLY A 660 12.16 -44.77 -8.59
C GLY A 660 11.48 -45.26 -7.33
N SER A 661 10.60 -46.26 -7.44
CA SER A 661 9.82 -46.84 -6.34
C SER A 661 10.73 -47.23 -5.17
N PHE A 662 11.08 -46.26 -4.32
CA PHE A 662 11.89 -46.45 -3.14
C PHE A 662 10.94 -46.84 -2.02
N ARG A 663 10.78 -48.14 -1.82
CA ARG A 663 10.21 -48.67 -0.60
C ARG A 663 11.35 -48.96 0.36
N PHE A 664 11.28 -48.43 1.58
CA PHE A 664 12.13 -48.91 2.66
C PHE A 664 11.95 -50.42 2.79
N PRO A 665 13.04 -51.22 2.88
CA PRO A 665 12.90 -52.63 3.20
C PRO A 665 12.27 -52.73 4.58
N SER A 666 11.01 -53.16 4.62
CA SER A 666 10.33 -53.50 5.87
C SER A 666 11.13 -54.58 6.56
N SER A 667 11.69 -54.26 7.73
CA SER A 667 12.38 -55.19 8.61
C SER A 667 11.38 -56.22 9.12
N ASN A 668 11.24 -57.34 8.40
CA ASN A 668 10.51 -58.49 8.90
C ASN A 668 11.51 -59.52 9.45
N GLN A 669 11.59 -59.58 10.77
CA GLN A 669 12.09 -60.74 11.50
C GLN A 669 11.25 -61.97 11.17
N GLY A 670 11.94 -63.10 10.94
CA GLY A 670 11.48 -64.41 11.38
C GLY A 670 10.75 -65.27 10.34
N GLY A 671 11.40 -66.37 9.96
CA GLY A 671 10.69 -67.64 9.75
C GLY A 671 10.85 -68.32 8.40
N SER A 672 11.68 -69.37 8.41
CA SER A 672 11.55 -70.62 7.62
C SER A 672 11.66 -70.56 6.09
N GLY A 673 12.77 -71.12 5.58
CA GLY A 673 12.93 -71.52 4.17
C GLY A 673 12.00 -72.65 3.74
N PRO A 674 12.06 -73.03 2.44
CA PRO A 674 12.87 -74.20 2.14
C PRO A 674 13.69 -74.13 0.84
N SER A 675 14.64 -75.07 0.80
CA SER A 675 15.62 -75.45 -0.22
C SER A 675 15.07 -75.95 -1.55
N GLN A 676 15.78 -75.62 -2.64
CA GLN A 676 16.16 -76.41 -3.85
C GLN A 676 16.59 -75.39 -4.91
N GLY A 677 17.78 -75.35 -5.52
CA GLY A 677 18.66 -76.41 -5.98
C GLY A 677 18.62 -76.44 -7.51
N SER A 678 19.54 -75.74 -8.20
CA SER A 678 20.12 -76.18 -9.48
C SER A 678 21.23 -75.23 -9.96
N SER A 679 22.14 -75.83 -10.71
CA SER A 679 23.51 -75.45 -11.06
C SER A 679 23.68 -74.90 -12.48
N GLY A 680 24.78 -74.19 -12.71
CA GLY A 680 25.46 -74.01 -14.01
C GLY A 680 25.33 -72.58 -14.56
N GLY A 681 26.37 -71.88 -15.00
CA GLY A 681 27.79 -72.17 -15.16
C GLY A 681 28.36 -71.21 -16.20
N GLY A 682 29.55 -70.65 -15.92
CA GLY A 682 30.53 -70.24 -16.94
C GLY A 682 30.49 -68.80 -17.46
N GLY A 683 31.64 -68.12 -17.36
CA GLY A 683 32.00 -66.99 -18.22
C GLY A 683 32.65 -65.83 -17.49
N GLY A 684 33.92 -65.98 -17.11
CA GLY A 684 34.72 -64.90 -16.53
C GLY A 684 35.18 -63.87 -17.55
N ASN A 685 35.56 -62.69 -17.04
CA ASN A 685 36.74 -61.98 -17.49
C ASN A 685 37.34 -61.21 -16.32
N ILE A 686 38.66 -61.32 -16.18
CA ILE A 686 39.52 -60.81 -15.11
C ILE A 686 40.32 -59.61 -15.68
N PHE A 687 40.75 -58.73 -14.77
CA PHE A 687 41.81 -57.70 -14.86
C PHE A 687 41.36 -56.33 -15.41
N ASN A 688 41.69 -55.18 -14.80
CA ASN A 688 42.79 -54.83 -13.90
C ASN A 688 42.37 -53.81 -12.83
N GLU A 689 42.88 -54.00 -11.62
CA GLU A 689 43.18 -52.93 -10.65
C GLU A 689 44.34 -52.08 -11.20
N ASP A 690 44.30 -50.77 -11.01
CA ASP A 690 45.46 -50.01 -10.56
C ASP A 690 45.01 -48.72 -9.86
N ASN A 691 45.80 -48.41 -8.84
CA ASN A 691 45.58 -47.52 -7.71
C ASN A 691 45.75 -46.02 -8.00
N GLU A 692 45.39 -45.23 -6.97
CA GLU A 692 45.99 -43.94 -6.57
C GLU A 692 45.67 -42.73 -7.49
N ASP A 693 45.18 -41.57 -7.02
CA ASP A 693 45.61 -40.79 -5.85
C ASP A 693 44.52 -39.81 -5.36
N ASP A 694 44.48 -39.62 -4.04
CA ASP A 694 43.98 -38.43 -3.37
C ASP A 694 44.87 -37.20 -3.67
N LEU A 695 44.31 -36.05 -4.10
CA LEU A 695 44.68 -34.73 -3.56
C LEU A 695 43.84 -33.57 -4.17
N TYR A 696 43.17 -32.83 -3.28
CA TYR A 696 42.74 -31.42 -3.34
C TYR A 696 42.56 -30.68 -4.69
N GLY A 697 41.35 -30.12 -4.84
CA GLY A 697 41.01 -28.98 -5.71
C GLY A 697 39.64 -28.42 -5.36
#